data_AF-A0A409YKQ7-F1
#
_entry.id   AF-A0A409YKQ7-F1
#
_cell.length_a   1.000
_cell.length_b   1.000
_cell.length_c   1.000
_cell.angle_alpha   90.00
_cell.angle_beta   90.00
_cell.angle_gamma   90.00
#
_symmetry.space_group_name_H-M   'P 1'
#
loop_
_entity.id
_entity.type
_entity.pdbx_description
1 polymer ?
#
loop_
_entity_poly.entity_id
_entity_poly.type
_entity_poly.pdbx_seq_one_letter_code
_entity_poly.pdbx_strand_id
1 'polypeptide(L)'
;MTTLIIGGTGNTGFPLAQMLHAAGRATLLTNRSGKVPEPFKGIAFDWSDASTFENPFKADSNIDSVYIIPPFDSDSLKVAKPFLDLAISNNVKKFVLLGAIMTTLGGDGPFSDSIYKYIVDSGVDFVVLRPTWFMENFKRNFLKTIKEENYIFSCTGDGKSPFVSTDDVAKAAFEALTTDKYSRQAPYVFGPHLLSYSEVAEVLSQVLGRKIEHRLLPVQVMRNIYASVLPDVYADALVDGELSLAAGKEEELFNHPAAKITTTFLNIIIMTTLIIGGTGNTGLALAKLLYGAGLDVLLTSRSGKAPEPFKAVSFDWTRPSTFEEPFRVDPSIDQVYFIPPSSADSLKIVKPFLDIAISKNVKKFVLLATAVTTAGGAAFAGDIYQYFLESTLDWVVLRPTWFMQNFSLEYLETIKNDNYFFTASSGGKTIPIHTDDIAQAAYDALVSNKFSREAPYIFGPQPLTTTEVAEIFSSVLGRTIVHKQVTAEERTNLFLSFGLPEADAKALVDAELGMAEGAEENVFNDPKEVKYVGKTTLREFVEANAALWQKVDLNINVSSISHNFSSAASDSEWESCILLSAFEFAYNGIGIISVLQNHHSVHLKAMAILIIGGTGATGQPLAKLLHSAGHSVIITSRSGKAVEPYKSVAFDWFDPSTFENPFNIDPSSSIDKIYLVSPPVVNPGPMTKPFIDLAISKGVKKFVLLSATVAYPESLLTGKIHEYLIETGVDYVALRPTWFMQNFVRQFGHTIKEHDHVYSVAGDGQIPFVSVDDIARAAFEALTTENISRADIFVVGPELFTYDQASLLLSGLLGRRIVHKRITREEHKDIFGAFGVPPDYAYVLSGAEEGIRNGTEVDAFNAPPERKRVGKTTLKEFFVANIHVWQ
;
A
#
# COMPACT_ATOMS: atom_id res chain seq x y z
N MET A 1 23.29 -8.43 -24.19
CA MET A 1 24.15 -7.83 -23.16
C MET A 1 23.25 -7.59 -21.99
N THR A 2 23.47 -8.38 -20.94
CA THR A 2 22.62 -8.44 -19.76
C THR A 2 23.44 -8.01 -18.55
N THR A 3 22.91 -7.08 -17.76
CA THR A 3 23.50 -6.74 -16.46
C THR A 3 22.94 -7.66 -15.39
N LEU A 4 23.82 -8.37 -14.69
CA LEU A 4 23.48 -9.16 -13.51
C LEU A 4 23.59 -8.29 -12.24
N ILE A 5 22.55 -8.28 -11.41
CA ILE A 5 22.54 -7.55 -10.15
C ILE A 5 22.55 -8.53 -8.97
N ILE A 6 23.65 -8.54 -8.22
CA ILE A 6 23.74 -9.26 -6.95
C ILE A 6 23.01 -8.46 -5.87
N GLY A 7 22.00 -9.08 -5.24
CA GLY A 7 21.11 -8.40 -4.29
C GLY A 7 20.06 -7.51 -4.96
N GLY A 8 19.45 -8.00 -6.04
CA GLY A 8 18.52 -7.24 -6.90
C GLY A 8 17.23 -6.76 -6.25
N THR A 9 16.89 -7.23 -5.04
CA THR A 9 15.76 -6.73 -4.23
C THR A 9 16.21 -5.83 -3.07
N GLY A 10 17.49 -5.51 -2.98
CA GLY A 10 18.05 -4.63 -1.95
C GLY A 10 17.92 -3.14 -2.28
N ASN A 11 18.24 -2.30 -1.30
CA ASN A 11 18.04 -0.83 -1.37
C ASN A 11 18.79 -0.15 -2.53
N THR A 12 19.94 -0.68 -2.97
CA THR A 12 20.66 -0.15 -4.14
C THR A 12 20.37 -0.96 -5.41
N GLY A 13 20.15 -2.28 -5.26
CA GLY A 13 19.96 -3.19 -6.38
C GLY A 13 18.62 -3.04 -7.10
N PHE A 14 17.53 -2.83 -6.36
CA PHE A 14 16.20 -2.71 -6.96
C PHE A 14 16.00 -1.38 -7.72
N PRO A 15 16.33 -0.21 -7.14
CA PRO A 15 16.28 1.05 -7.89
C PRO A 15 17.20 1.03 -9.12
N LEU A 16 18.38 0.41 -9.02
CA LEU A 16 19.27 0.21 -10.16
C LEU A 16 18.61 -0.62 -11.27
N ALA A 17 17.93 -1.71 -10.90
CA ALA A 17 17.21 -2.54 -11.85
C ALA A 17 16.12 -1.75 -12.58
N GLN A 18 15.36 -0.91 -11.87
CA GLN A 18 14.35 -0.03 -12.45
C GLN A 18 14.95 0.94 -13.47
N MET A 19 16.06 1.59 -13.15
CA MET A 19 16.75 2.50 -14.07
C MET A 19 17.28 1.78 -15.32
N LEU A 20 17.90 0.60 -15.15
CA LEU A 20 18.38 -0.21 -16.28
C LEU A 20 17.23 -0.67 -17.19
N HIS A 21 16.11 -1.10 -16.61
CA HIS A 21 14.93 -1.49 -17.37
C HIS A 21 14.31 -0.32 -18.13
N ALA A 22 14.15 0.84 -17.49
CA ALA A 22 13.67 2.07 -18.13
C ALA A 22 14.58 2.51 -19.29
N ALA A 23 15.89 2.29 -19.18
CA ALA A 23 16.87 2.52 -20.24
C ALA A 23 16.90 1.42 -21.32
N GLY A 24 15.97 0.46 -21.29
CA GLY A 24 15.88 -0.64 -22.26
C GLY A 24 17.00 -1.67 -22.15
N ARG A 25 17.71 -1.74 -21.01
CA ARG A 25 18.78 -2.72 -20.80
C ARG A 25 18.25 -4.00 -20.17
N ALA A 26 18.61 -5.13 -20.77
CA ALA A 26 18.32 -6.45 -20.21
C ALA A 26 18.98 -6.58 -18.84
N THR A 27 18.20 -6.94 -17.83
CA THR A 27 18.64 -6.97 -16.43
C THR A 27 18.19 -8.26 -15.78
N LEU A 28 19.11 -8.95 -15.11
CA LEU A 28 18.86 -10.17 -14.36
C LEU A 28 19.10 -9.92 -12.87
N LEU A 29 18.10 -10.16 -12.04
CA LEU A 29 18.16 -9.87 -10.61
C LEU A 29 18.42 -11.16 -9.86
N THR A 30 19.16 -11.06 -8.76
CA THR A 30 19.38 -12.21 -7.87
C THR A 30 19.02 -11.90 -6.43
N ASN A 31 18.50 -12.91 -5.74
CA ASN A 31 18.36 -12.97 -4.29
C ASN A 31 18.30 -14.44 -3.86
N ARG A 32 18.18 -14.73 -2.57
CA ARG A 32 18.21 -16.11 -2.07
C ARG A 32 17.10 -17.01 -2.61
N SER A 33 15.91 -16.46 -2.89
CA SER A 33 14.75 -17.24 -3.34
C SER A 33 14.59 -17.31 -4.87
N GLY A 34 15.28 -16.44 -5.60
CA GLY A 34 15.05 -16.18 -7.02
C GLY A 34 13.73 -15.47 -7.34
N LYS A 35 12.91 -15.13 -6.35
CA LYS A 35 11.65 -14.41 -6.56
C LYS A 35 11.90 -12.91 -6.56
N VAL A 36 11.54 -12.22 -7.65
CA VAL A 36 11.67 -10.77 -7.78
C VAL A 36 10.38 -10.18 -8.35
N PRO A 37 10.11 -8.88 -8.18
CA PRO A 37 8.93 -8.24 -8.74
C PRO A 37 8.91 -8.29 -10.27
N GLU A 38 7.74 -8.47 -10.87
CA GLU A 38 7.54 -8.27 -12.32
C GLU A 38 7.89 -6.81 -12.71
N PRO A 39 8.44 -6.54 -13.91
CA PRO A 39 8.68 -7.45 -15.04
C PRO A 39 10.07 -8.13 -15.01
N PHE A 40 10.74 -8.14 -13.86
CA PHE A 40 12.13 -8.60 -13.78
C PHE A 40 12.24 -10.12 -13.72
N LYS A 41 13.29 -10.67 -14.34
CA LYS A 41 13.66 -12.07 -14.19
C LYS A 41 14.55 -12.22 -12.95
N GLY A 42 14.13 -13.10 -12.03
CA GLY A 42 14.84 -13.39 -10.79
C GLY A 42 15.53 -14.75 -10.81
N ILE A 43 16.71 -14.83 -10.20
CA ILE A 43 17.50 -16.07 -10.07
C ILE A 43 18.00 -16.26 -8.64
N ALA A 44 17.89 -17.49 -8.14
CA ALA A 44 18.37 -17.84 -6.81
C ALA A 44 19.91 -17.75 -6.75
N PHE A 45 20.40 -16.97 -5.79
CA PHE A 45 21.82 -16.76 -5.51
C PHE A 45 22.01 -16.51 -4.01
N ASP A 46 22.93 -17.25 -3.40
CA ASP A 46 23.31 -17.07 -2.01
C ASP A 46 24.83 -17.19 -1.84
N TRP A 47 25.47 -16.16 -1.31
CA TRP A 47 26.90 -16.15 -1.02
C TRP A 47 27.35 -17.31 -0.11
N SER A 48 26.44 -17.84 0.73
CA SER A 48 26.73 -18.97 1.62
C SER A 48 26.55 -20.35 0.96
N ASP A 49 26.02 -20.41 -0.26
CA ASP A 49 25.78 -21.64 -1.01
C ASP A 49 26.37 -21.56 -2.41
N ALA A 50 27.60 -22.07 -2.54
CA ALA A 50 28.34 -22.10 -3.81
C ALA A 50 27.62 -22.88 -4.92
N SER A 51 26.68 -23.77 -4.60
CA SER A 51 25.90 -24.49 -5.62
C SER A 51 24.99 -23.54 -6.43
N THR A 52 24.71 -22.35 -5.90
CA THR A 52 23.88 -21.34 -6.54
C THR A 52 24.63 -20.44 -7.54
N PHE A 53 25.97 -20.44 -7.51
CA PHE A 53 26.79 -19.48 -8.27
C PHE A 53 26.68 -19.64 -9.79
N GLU A 54 26.38 -20.85 -10.27
CA GLU A 54 26.18 -21.12 -11.69
C GLU A 54 24.79 -20.72 -12.21
N ASN A 55 23.81 -20.50 -11.33
CA ASN A 55 22.42 -20.27 -11.73
C ASN A 55 22.26 -19.08 -12.68
N PRO A 56 22.89 -17.91 -12.45
CA PRO A 56 22.73 -16.77 -13.35
C PRO A 56 23.23 -17.07 -14.77
N PHE A 57 24.40 -17.70 -14.89
CA PHE A 57 25.03 -18.01 -16.18
C PHE A 57 24.33 -19.15 -16.92
N LYS A 58 23.67 -20.07 -16.21
CA LYS A 58 22.76 -21.06 -16.82
C LYS A 58 21.48 -20.41 -17.35
N ALA A 59 20.99 -19.37 -16.68
CA ALA A 59 19.73 -18.71 -17.02
C ALA A 59 19.86 -17.67 -18.13
N ASP A 60 21.03 -17.06 -18.28
CA ASP A 60 21.36 -16.15 -19.39
C ASP A 60 22.86 -16.20 -19.69
N SER A 61 23.22 -16.69 -20.89
CA SER A 61 24.59 -16.76 -21.36
C SER A 61 25.15 -15.42 -21.87
N ASN A 62 24.34 -14.35 -21.89
CA ASN A 62 24.71 -13.03 -22.42
C ASN A 62 25.06 -12.01 -21.32
N ILE A 63 25.27 -12.47 -20.08
CA ILE A 63 25.70 -11.63 -18.96
C ILE A 63 27.09 -11.08 -19.26
N ASP A 64 27.19 -9.76 -19.43
CA ASP A 64 28.44 -9.07 -19.78
C ASP A 64 28.89 -8.08 -18.71
N SER A 65 28.02 -7.73 -17.77
CA SER A 65 28.32 -6.84 -16.65
C SER A 65 27.66 -7.34 -15.37
N VAL A 66 28.33 -7.14 -14.23
CA VAL A 66 27.82 -7.55 -12.92
C VAL A 66 27.94 -6.41 -11.92
N TYR A 67 26.83 -6.05 -11.29
CA TYR A 67 26.81 -5.23 -10.08
C TYR A 67 26.93 -6.13 -8.84
N ILE A 68 27.95 -5.89 -8.02
CA ILE A 68 28.32 -6.74 -6.90
C ILE A 68 28.07 -6.00 -5.60
N ILE A 69 27.19 -6.57 -4.78
CA ILE A 69 27.16 -6.33 -3.33
C ILE A 69 28.01 -7.44 -2.69
N PRO A 70 29.13 -7.10 -2.03
CA PRO A 70 30.07 -8.09 -1.51
C PRO A 70 29.43 -8.94 -0.40
N PRO A 71 29.88 -10.19 -0.21
CA PRO A 71 29.46 -11.01 0.93
C PRO A 71 29.87 -10.36 2.25
N PHE A 72 29.02 -10.51 3.26
CA PHE A 72 29.30 -10.05 4.62
C PHE A 72 30.04 -11.15 5.37
N ASP A 73 31.38 -11.19 5.23
CA ASP A 73 32.27 -12.21 5.80
C ASP A 73 33.66 -11.64 6.08
N SER A 74 34.33 -12.08 7.15
CA SER A 74 35.67 -11.60 7.51
C SER A 74 36.75 -11.92 6.46
N ASP A 75 36.51 -12.93 5.61
CA ASP A 75 37.30 -13.21 4.40
C ASP A 75 36.37 -13.18 3.16
N SER A 76 35.86 -11.98 2.87
CA SER A 76 34.90 -11.74 1.78
C SER A 76 35.41 -12.23 0.41
N LEU A 77 36.71 -12.16 0.14
CA LEU A 77 37.29 -12.68 -1.10
C LEU A 77 37.20 -14.21 -1.17
N LYS A 78 37.49 -14.94 -0.09
CA LYS A 78 37.35 -16.41 -0.10
C LYS A 78 35.93 -16.84 -0.49
N VAL A 79 34.92 -16.10 -0.07
CA VAL A 79 33.51 -16.35 -0.40
C VAL A 79 33.20 -15.92 -1.84
N ALA A 80 33.64 -14.73 -2.27
CA ALA A 80 33.29 -14.17 -3.57
C ALA A 80 34.10 -14.77 -4.74
N LYS A 81 35.34 -15.22 -4.49
CA LYS A 81 36.28 -15.63 -5.54
C LYS A 81 35.73 -16.72 -6.47
N PRO A 82 35.10 -17.81 -5.99
CA PRO A 82 34.56 -18.84 -6.89
C PRO A 82 33.52 -18.29 -7.87
N PHE A 83 32.68 -17.36 -7.45
CA PHE A 83 31.73 -16.68 -8.33
C PHE A 83 32.43 -15.73 -9.31
N LEU A 84 33.43 -14.96 -8.86
CA LEU A 84 34.19 -14.06 -9.74
C LEU A 84 34.96 -14.83 -10.82
N ASP A 85 35.58 -15.96 -10.47
CA ASP A 85 36.25 -16.86 -11.42
C ASP A 85 35.27 -17.37 -12.48
N LEU A 86 34.06 -17.74 -12.05
CA LEU A 86 33.01 -18.21 -12.93
C LEU A 86 32.51 -17.08 -13.85
N ALA A 87 32.31 -15.88 -13.32
CA ALA A 87 31.91 -14.71 -14.09
C ALA A 87 32.94 -14.37 -15.18
N ILE A 88 34.24 -14.38 -14.83
CA ILE A 88 35.34 -14.17 -15.79
C ILE A 88 35.32 -15.27 -16.87
N SER A 89 35.18 -16.53 -16.47
CA SER A 89 35.11 -17.67 -17.40
C SER A 89 33.89 -17.63 -18.33
N ASN A 90 32.81 -16.94 -17.92
CA ASN A 90 31.62 -16.70 -18.72
C ASN A 90 31.64 -15.37 -19.49
N ASN A 91 32.82 -14.77 -19.70
CA ASN A 91 33.04 -13.54 -20.47
C ASN A 91 32.37 -12.28 -19.91
N VAL A 92 32.20 -12.18 -18.59
CA VAL A 92 31.86 -10.89 -17.96
C VAL A 92 32.99 -9.90 -18.24
N LYS A 93 32.61 -8.74 -18.78
CA LYS A 93 33.52 -7.69 -19.25
C LYS A 93 33.69 -6.56 -18.26
N LYS A 94 32.71 -6.35 -17.37
CA LYS A 94 32.70 -5.24 -16.41
C LYS A 94 32.14 -5.64 -15.05
N PHE A 95 32.86 -5.29 -14.00
CA PHE A 95 32.39 -5.38 -12.62
C PHE A 95 32.12 -3.99 -12.04
N VAL A 96 30.94 -3.78 -11.45
CA VAL A 96 30.67 -2.60 -10.61
C VAL A 96 30.51 -3.06 -9.17
N LEU A 97 31.52 -2.82 -8.35
CA LEU A 97 31.56 -3.24 -6.96
C LEU A 97 31.04 -2.12 -6.06
N LEU A 98 30.07 -2.45 -5.20
CA LEU A 98 29.69 -1.59 -4.09
C LEU A 98 30.68 -1.78 -2.93
N GLY A 99 31.61 -0.83 -2.78
CA GLY A 99 32.51 -0.75 -1.64
C GLY A 99 31.99 0.17 -0.53
N ALA A 100 32.92 0.69 0.26
CA ALA A 100 32.68 1.73 1.26
C ALA A 100 33.66 2.89 1.07
N ILE A 101 33.40 4.03 1.71
CA ILE A 101 34.31 5.20 1.70
C ILE A 101 35.75 4.83 2.10
N MET A 102 35.89 3.88 3.03
CA MET A 102 37.15 3.37 3.53
C MET A 102 37.77 2.25 2.69
N THR A 103 37.11 1.82 1.61
CA THR A 103 37.65 0.80 0.71
C THR A 103 38.88 1.32 -0.02
N THR A 104 40.00 0.60 0.15
CA THR A 104 41.29 0.96 -0.46
C THR A 104 41.85 -0.20 -1.28
N LEU A 105 42.61 0.12 -2.32
CA LEU A 105 43.26 -0.90 -3.12
C LEU A 105 44.40 -1.53 -2.30
N GLY A 106 44.29 -2.83 -2.01
CA GLY A 106 45.29 -3.58 -1.26
C GLY A 106 45.24 -3.38 0.26
N GLY A 107 44.14 -2.81 0.79
CA GLY A 107 43.86 -2.82 2.22
C GLY A 107 43.56 -4.23 2.76
N ASP A 108 43.80 -4.42 4.05
CA ASP A 108 43.50 -5.64 4.83
C ASP A 108 42.24 -5.51 5.68
N GLY A 109 41.46 -4.44 5.50
CA GLY A 109 40.20 -4.21 6.20
C GLY A 109 39.09 -5.21 5.81
N PRO A 110 38.07 -5.40 6.67
CA PRO A 110 36.97 -6.35 6.44
C PRO A 110 35.99 -5.92 5.34
N PHE A 111 36.21 -4.74 4.76
CA PHE A 111 35.46 -4.25 3.61
C PHE A 111 35.96 -4.93 2.33
N SER A 112 35.33 -4.63 1.19
CA SER A 112 35.55 -5.32 -0.09
C SER A 112 36.93 -5.05 -0.74
N ASP A 113 37.98 -4.78 0.04
CA ASP A 113 39.32 -4.38 -0.38
C ASP A 113 40.05 -5.53 -1.09
N SER A 114 39.92 -6.74 -0.55
CA SER A 114 40.46 -7.96 -1.14
C SER A 114 39.74 -8.33 -2.45
N ILE A 115 38.42 -8.15 -2.52
CA ILE A 115 37.63 -8.28 -3.75
C ILE A 115 38.03 -7.22 -4.77
N TYR A 116 38.20 -5.97 -4.34
CA TYR A 116 38.67 -4.89 -5.20
C TYR A 116 40.02 -5.24 -5.81
N LYS A 117 41.01 -5.60 -4.99
CA LYS A 117 42.32 -6.04 -5.46
C LYS A 117 42.22 -7.20 -6.45
N TYR A 118 41.38 -8.19 -6.16
CA TYR A 118 41.18 -9.34 -7.04
C TYR A 118 40.63 -8.93 -8.42
N ILE A 119 39.64 -8.04 -8.46
CA ILE A 119 39.06 -7.53 -9.70
C ILE A 119 40.12 -6.76 -10.51
N VAL A 120 40.95 -5.93 -9.86
CA VAL A 120 42.05 -5.22 -10.53
C VAL A 120 43.04 -6.21 -11.16
N ASP A 121 43.48 -7.20 -10.39
CA ASP A 121 44.46 -8.19 -10.82
C ASP A 121 43.91 -9.12 -11.92
N SER A 122 42.58 -9.30 -11.99
CA SER A 122 41.93 -10.10 -13.04
C SER A 122 42.02 -9.49 -14.45
N GLY A 123 42.27 -8.19 -14.55
CA GLY A 123 42.31 -7.46 -15.81
C GLY A 123 40.96 -7.14 -16.44
N VAL A 124 39.83 -7.56 -15.86
CA VAL A 124 38.48 -7.17 -16.30
C VAL A 124 38.24 -5.68 -16.03
N ASP A 125 37.43 -5.01 -16.86
CA ASP A 125 37.05 -3.61 -16.59
C ASP A 125 36.26 -3.52 -15.27
N PHE A 126 36.43 -2.42 -14.54
CA PHE A 126 35.78 -2.28 -13.24
C PHE A 126 35.46 -0.84 -12.87
N VAL A 127 34.48 -0.70 -11.98
CA VAL A 127 34.26 0.51 -11.18
C VAL A 127 34.04 0.09 -9.73
N VAL A 128 34.73 0.73 -8.78
CA VAL A 128 34.46 0.53 -7.35
C VAL A 128 33.81 1.78 -6.76
N LEU A 129 32.51 1.70 -6.51
CA LEU A 129 31.79 2.79 -5.87
C LEU A 129 32.14 2.85 -4.39
N ARG A 130 32.60 4.01 -3.92
CA ARG A 130 32.99 4.25 -2.53
C ARG A 130 32.05 5.26 -1.87
N PRO A 131 30.84 4.83 -1.48
CA PRO A 131 29.87 5.72 -0.85
C PRO A 131 30.24 6.04 0.60
N THR A 132 29.83 7.21 1.05
CA THR A 132 29.82 7.61 2.48
C THR A 132 28.67 6.94 3.24
N TRP A 133 28.49 7.31 4.51
CA TRP A 133 27.48 6.74 5.39
C TRP A 133 26.06 6.94 4.83
N PHE A 134 25.25 5.88 4.87
CA PHE A 134 23.91 5.89 4.27
C PHE A 134 22.89 6.64 5.12
N MET A 135 22.06 7.48 4.48
CA MET A 135 20.90 8.10 5.13
C MET A 135 19.91 7.05 5.66
N GLU A 136 19.84 5.89 5.03
CA GLU A 136 18.99 4.76 5.42
C GLU A 136 19.31 4.23 6.82
N ASN A 137 20.50 4.52 7.36
CA ASN A 137 20.85 4.15 8.73
C ASN A 137 19.93 4.83 9.77
N PHE A 138 19.39 6.03 9.47
CA PHE A 138 18.47 6.73 10.37
C PHE A 138 17.10 6.07 10.50
N LYS A 139 16.67 5.31 9.48
CA LYS A 139 15.43 4.52 9.49
C LYS A 139 15.66 3.04 9.81
N ARG A 140 16.88 2.64 10.15
CA ARG A 140 17.23 1.26 10.51
C ARG A 140 18.05 1.23 11.80
N ASN A 141 19.35 1.45 11.70
CA ASN A 141 20.31 1.30 12.79
C ASN A 141 20.02 2.26 13.96
N PHE A 142 19.66 3.50 13.66
CA PHE A 142 19.28 4.50 14.68
C PHE A 142 17.78 4.56 14.97
N LEU A 143 16.96 3.78 14.27
CA LEU A 143 15.50 3.91 14.34
C LEU A 143 15.00 3.77 15.78
N LYS A 144 15.48 2.75 16.48
CA LYS A 144 15.09 2.47 17.86
C LYS A 144 15.44 3.63 18.78
N THR A 145 16.69 4.10 18.76
CA THR A 145 17.16 5.16 19.68
C THR A 145 16.55 6.51 19.35
N ILE A 146 16.32 6.81 18.06
CA ILE A 146 15.58 8.01 17.64
C ILE A 146 14.13 7.93 18.13
N LYS A 147 13.46 6.79 17.96
CA LYS A 147 12.03 6.62 18.29
C LYS A 147 11.77 6.58 19.80
N GLU A 148 12.56 5.81 20.53
CA GLU A 148 12.31 5.49 21.95
C GLU A 148 13.08 6.43 22.90
N GLU A 149 14.28 6.87 22.50
CA GLU A 149 15.19 7.56 23.41
C GLU A 149 15.46 9.02 23.01
N ASN A 150 15.09 9.43 21.79
CA ASN A 150 15.41 10.73 21.19
C ASN A 150 16.91 10.94 20.93
N TYR A 151 17.70 9.87 20.77
CA TYR A 151 19.14 9.98 20.59
C TYR A 151 19.67 9.36 19.30
N ILE A 152 20.70 10.01 18.75
CA ILE A 152 21.65 9.42 17.83
C ILE A 152 22.95 9.21 18.62
N PHE A 153 23.50 8.01 18.61
CA PHE A 153 24.76 7.71 19.30
C PHE A 153 25.89 7.56 18.29
N SER A 154 27.01 8.22 18.52
CA SER A 154 28.23 8.01 17.75
C SER A 154 29.47 8.32 18.60
N CYS A 155 30.67 8.01 18.10
CA CYS A 155 31.94 8.52 18.61
C CYS A 155 32.58 9.57 17.68
N THR A 156 31.81 10.18 16.77
CA THR A 156 32.36 11.08 15.72
C THR A 156 32.63 12.51 16.18
N GLY A 157 32.09 12.92 17.33
CA GLY A 157 32.11 14.33 17.74
C GLY A 157 31.46 15.23 16.69
N ASP A 158 32.14 16.34 16.37
CA ASP A 158 31.69 17.32 15.37
C ASP A 158 32.12 16.97 13.93
N GLY A 159 32.68 15.77 13.71
CA GLY A 159 33.05 15.29 12.38
C GLY A 159 31.86 15.27 11.42
N LYS A 160 32.09 15.72 10.18
CA LYS A 160 31.05 15.89 9.15
C LYS A 160 31.17 14.87 8.03
N SER A 161 30.06 14.21 7.70
CA SER A 161 29.94 13.29 6.57
C SER A 161 28.97 13.86 5.54
N PRO A 162 29.25 13.72 4.23
CA PRO A 162 28.26 13.94 3.20
C PRO A 162 27.38 12.70 3.06
N PHE A 163 26.49 12.47 4.03
CA PHE A 163 25.61 11.30 4.08
C PHE A 163 24.90 11.07 2.74
N VAL A 164 24.97 9.86 2.18
CA VAL A 164 24.47 9.55 0.84
C VAL A 164 23.22 8.68 0.89
N SER A 165 22.24 8.91 0.01
CA SER A 165 21.07 8.04 -0.14
C SER A 165 21.43 6.79 -0.93
N THR A 166 20.81 5.64 -0.60
CA THR A 166 20.95 4.43 -1.43
C THR A 166 20.43 4.61 -2.86
N ASP A 167 19.49 5.54 -3.08
CA ASP A 167 19.03 5.91 -4.42
C ASP A 167 20.15 6.57 -5.24
N ASP A 168 20.95 7.43 -4.62
CA ASP A 168 22.08 8.10 -5.29
C ASP A 168 23.21 7.11 -5.57
N VAL A 169 23.41 6.13 -4.69
CA VAL A 169 24.33 5.01 -4.95
C VAL A 169 23.85 4.16 -6.13
N ALA A 170 22.54 3.90 -6.23
CA ALA A 170 21.97 3.19 -7.38
C ALA A 170 22.18 3.98 -8.68
N LYS A 171 22.02 5.32 -8.66
CA LYS A 171 22.28 6.19 -9.82
C LYS A 171 23.76 6.16 -10.22
N ALA A 172 24.66 6.22 -9.25
CA ALA A 172 26.10 6.07 -9.48
C ALA A 172 26.44 4.72 -10.11
N ALA A 173 25.80 3.63 -9.65
CA ALA A 173 25.93 2.31 -10.25
C ALA A 173 25.38 2.27 -11.68
N PHE A 174 24.26 2.93 -11.94
CA PHE A 174 23.71 3.06 -13.29
C PHE A 174 24.68 3.78 -14.23
N GLU A 175 25.24 4.93 -13.85
CA GLU A 175 26.24 5.66 -14.67
C GLU A 175 27.50 4.80 -14.89
N ALA A 176 27.97 4.10 -13.85
CA ALA A 176 29.12 3.20 -13.93
C ALA A 176 28.88 2.00 -14.86
N LEU A 177 27.66 1.45 -14.91
CA LEU A 177 27.30 0.34 -15.79
C LEU A 177 27.00 0.79 -17.22
N THR A 178 26.58 2.04 -17.40
CA THR A 178 26.09 2.53 -18.70
C THR A 178 27.10 3.33 -19.49
N THR A 179 28.17 3.81 -18.84
CA THR A 179 29.22 4.63 -19.44
C THR A 179 30.61 4.10 -19.09
N ASP A 180 31.62 4.52 -19.85
CA ASP A 180 33.03 4.21 -19.58
C ASP A 180 33.75 5.31 -18.80
N LYS A 181 33.02 6.33 -18.33
CA LYS A 181 33.56 7.52 -17.64
C LYS A 181 34.42 7.18 -16.43
N TYR A 182 34.03 6.16 -15.67
CA TYR A 182 34.75 5.69 -14.47
C TYR A 182 35.47 4.36 -14.68
N SER A 183 35.67 3.92 -15.94
CA SER A 183 36.38 2.68 -16.24
C SER A 183 37.73 2.64 -15.52
N ARG A 184 37.97 1.52 -14.81
CA ARG A 184 39.12 1.25 -13.95
C ARG A 184 39.37 2.27 -12.83
N GLN A 185 38.31 2.91 -12.33
CA GLN A 185 38.38 3.87 -11.25
C GLN A 185 37.60 3.40 -10.01
N ALA A 186 37.92 4.03 -8.88
CA ALA A 186 37.19 3.85 -7.63
C ALA A 186 36.60 5.19 -7.17
N PRO A 187 35.54 5.72 -7.83
CA PRO A 187 35.02 7.04 -7.48
C PRO A 187 34.37 7.06 -6.09
N TYR A 188 34.48 8.22 -5.43
CA TYR A 188 33.71 8.49 -4.21
C TYR A 188 32.28 8.90 -4.57
N VAL A 189 31.30 8.43 -3.80
CA VAL A 189 29.88 8.76 -3.97
C VAL A 189 29.40 9.51 -2.74
N PHE A 190 29.03 10.78 -2.91
CA PHE A 190 28.70 11.68 -1.81
C PHE A 190 27.25 12.15 -1.87
N GLY A 191 26.65 12.34 -0.70
CA GLY A 191 25.49 13.21 -0.58
C GLY A 191 25.83 14.68 -0.78
N PRO A 192 24.82 15.54 -0.94
CA PRO A 192 25.03 16.92 -1.33
C PRO A 192 25.55 17.83 -0.21
N HIS A 193 25.45 17.43 1.06
CA HIS A 193 25.70 18.29 2.21
C HIS A 193 26.58 17.63 3.25
N LEU A 194 27.62 18.33 3.70
CA LEU A 194 28.41 17.95 4.86
C LEU A 194 27.63 18.23 6.15
N LEU A 195 27.26 17.18 6.88
CA LEU A 195 26.55 17.28 8.14
C LEU A 195 27.27 16.48 9.22
N SER A 196 27.34 17.04 10.42
CA SER A 196 27.61 16.29 11.65
C SER A 196 26.36 15.56 12.12
N TYR A 197 26.49 14.55 12.97
CA TYR A 197 25.32 13.91 13.57
C TYR A 197 24.49 14.87 14.44
N SER A 198 25.10 15.93 14.98
CA SER A 198 24.41 17.01 15.70
C SER A 198 23.48 17.80 14.75
N GLU A 199 23.99 18.19 13.58
CA GLU A 199 23.19 18.87 12.54
C GLU A 199 22.10 17.93 11.99
N VAL A 200 22.37 16.63 11.84
CA VAL A 200 21.34 15.65 11.48
C VAL A 200 20.25 15.55 12.55
N ALA A 201 20.63 15.54 13.84
CA ALA A 201 19.67 15.54 14.95
C ALA A 201 18.80 16.81 14.95
N GLU A 202 19.35 17.97 14.59
CA GLU A 202 18.57 19.20 14.42
C GLU A 202 17.54 19.09 13.27
N VAL A 203 17.96 18.58 12.11
CA VAL A 203 17.05 18.33 10.98
C VAL A 203 15.92 17.38 11.38
N LEU A 204 16.25 16.26 12.03
CA LEU A 204 15.26 15.32 12.53
C LEU A 204 14.35 15.95 13.60
N SER A 205 14.87 16.84 14.43
CA SER A 205 14.08 17.54 15.44
C SER A 205 13.01 18.43 14.82
N GLN A 206 13.39 19.16 13.77
CA GLN A 206 12.47 20.02 13.02
C GLN A 206 11.38 19.21 12.32
N VAL A 207 11.77 18.12 11.65
CA VAL A 207 10.83 17.27 10.90
C VAL A 207 9.87 16.53 11.83
N LEU A 208 10.35 16.02 12.96
CA LEU A 208 9.55 15.21 13.89
C LEU A 208 8.77 16.04 14.91
N GLY A 209 9.02 17.36 15.00
CA GLY A 209 8.38 18.24 15.97
C GLY A 209 8.74 17.93 17.43
N ARG A 210 9.83 17.19 17.68
CA ARG A 210 10.36 16.85 19.01
C ARG A 210 11.88 16.87 19.01
N LYS A 211 12.49 17.18 20.16
CA LYS A 211 13.95 17.28 20.27
C LYS A 211 14.60 15.91 20.10
N ILE A 212 15.50 15.79 19.12
CA ILE A 212 16.46 14.70 18.95
C ILE A 212 17.85 15.25 19.25
N GLU A 213 18.66 14.50 19.99
CA GLU A 213 20.02 14.91 20.35
C GLU A 213 21.06 13.91 19.85
N HIS A 214 22.18 14.41 19.35
CA HIS A 214 23.37 13.60 19.14
C HIS A 214 24.13 13.45 20.46
N ARG A 215 24.41 12.20 20.84
CA ARG A 215 25.16 11.84 22.05
C ARG A 215 26.47 11.18 21.69
N LEU A 216 27.55 11.85 22.07
CA LEU A 216 28.90 11.31 21.96
C LEU A 216 29.13 10.21 22.98
N LEU A 217 29.46 9.01 22.50
CA LEU A 217 29.84 7.87 23.33
C LEU A 217 31.35 7.64 23.30
N PRO A 218 31.94 7.09 24.37
CA PRO A 218 33.32 6.63 24.34
C PRO A 218 33.54 5.57 23.24
N VAL A 219 34.68 5.62 22.57
CA VAL A 219 35.07 4.71 21.47
C VAL A 219 34.84 3.24 21.82
N GLN A 220 35.26 2.80 23.01
CA GLN A 220 35.08 1.42 23.45
C GLN A 220 33.60 1.04 23.61
N VAL A 221 32.74 1.98 24.01
CA VAL A 221 31.30 1.75 24.12
C VAL A 221 30.69 1.60 22.73
N MET A 222 31.05 2.46 21.77
CA MET A 222 30.61 2.32 20.37
C MET A 222 31.06 0.99 19.77
N ARG A 223 32.32 0.59 19.99
CA ARG A 223 32.83 -0.72 19.56
C ARG A 223 31.98 -1.86 20.11
N ASN A 224 31.65 -1.83 21.40
CA ASN A 224 30.84 -2.87 22.04
C ASN A 224 29.41 -2.92 21.48
N ILE A 225 28.84 -1.77 21.12
CA ILE A 225 27.54 -1.70 20.43
C ILE A 225 27.64 -2.41 19.08
N TYR A 226 28.66 -2.13 18.27
CA TYR A 226 28.86 -2.82 17.00
C TYR A 226 29.13 -4.32 17.17
N ALA A 227 29.98 -4.71 18.12
CA ALA A 227 30.33 -6.11 18.38
C ALA A 227 29.15 -6.94 18.93
N SER A 228 28.08 -6.31 19.40
CA SER A 228 26.87 -7.02 19.83
C SER A 228 26.09 -7.65 18.68
N VAL A 229 26.30 -7.19 17.45
CA VAL A 229 25.57 -7.64 16.24
C VAL A 229 26.48 -7.93 15.05
N LEU A 230 27.77 -7.60 15.11
CA LEU A 230 28.75 -7.83 14.05
C LEU A 230 29.99 -8.56 14.59
N PRO A 231 30.73 -9.30 13.74
CA PRO A 231 32.04 -9.84 14.11
C PRO A 231 33.03 -8.73 14.53
N ASP A 232 33.98 -9.06 15.41
CA ASP A 232 34.94 -8.10 15.99
C ASP A 232 35.66 -7.25 14.93
N VAL A 233 36.12 -7.88 13.84
CA VAL A 233 36.83 -7.18 12.77
C VAL A 233 35.98 -6.07 12.12
N TYR A 234 34.67 -6.28 11.96
CA TYR A 234 33.75 -5.28 11.44
C TYR A 234 33.45 -4.19 12.46
N ALA A 235 33.32 -4.57 13.73
CA ALA A 235 33.13 -3.60 14.81
C ALA A 235 34.35 -2.66 14.94
N ASP A 236 35.56 -3.20 14.87
CA ASP A 236 36.80 -2.44 14.85
C ASP A 236 36.84 -1.47 13.66
N ALA A 237 36.55 -1.97 12.46
CA ALA A 237 36.66 -1.17 11.25
C ALA A 237 35.58 -0.07 11.15
N LEU A 238 34.37 -0.28 11.68
CA LEU A 238 33.34 0.76 11.78
C LEU A 238 33.72 1.86 12.76
N VAL A 239 34.33 1.50 13.90
CA VAL A 239 34.85 2.47 14.87
C VAL A 239 36.00 3.27 14.28
N ASP A 240 36.93 2.63 13.57
CA ASP A 240 37.99 3.32 12.85
C ASP A 240 37.43 4.28 11.79
N GLY A 241 36.34 3.89 11.12
CA GLY A 241 35.57 4.75 10.22
C GLY A 241 35.01 5.99 10.94
N GLU A 242 34.39 5.82 12.11
CA GLU A 242 33.88 6.94 12.90
C GLU A 242 34.99 7.85 13.45
N LEU A 243 36.14 7.29 13.83
CA LEU A 243 37.32 8.07 14.23
C LEU A 243 37.93 8.83 13.04
N SER A 244 37.94 8.23 11.86
CA SER A 244 38.33 8.87 10.61
C SER A 244 37.41 10.05 10.28
N LEU A 245 36.11 9.87 10.47
CA LEU A 245 35.10 10.91 10.33
C LEU A 245 35.30 12.03 11.38
N ALA A 246 35.55 11.69 12.64
CA ALA A 246 35.87 12.65 13.71
C ALA A 246 37.10 13.51 13.40
N ALA A 247 38.08 12.93 12.70
CA ALA A 247 39.29 13.62 12.26
C ALA A 247 39.08 14.50 11.00
N GLY A 248 37.87 14.59 10.46
CA GLY A 248 37.56 15.46 9.31
C GLY A 248 37.96 14.89 7.94
N LYS A 249 38.37 13.61 7.85
CA LYS A 249 38.88 13.03 6.61
C LYS A 249 37.84 13.01 5.48
N GLU A 250 36.56 12.81 5.79
CA GLU A 250 35.48 12.83 4.79
C GLU A 250 35.22 14.24 4.27
N GLU A 251 35.35 15.27 5.11
CA GLU A 251 35.26 16.68 4.70
C GLU A 251 36.44 17.06 3.77
N GLU A 252 37.65 16.60 4.07
CA GLU A 252 38.81 16.76 3.18
C GLU A 252 38.55 16.12 1.81
N LEU A 253 38.06 14.87 1.79
CA LEU A 253 37.72 14.16 0.56
C LEU A 253 36.57 14.86 -0.20
N PHE A 254 35.55 15.34 0.51
CA PHE A 254 34.42 16.07 -0.07
C PHE A 254 34.84 17.41 -0.68
N ASN A 255 35.93 18.02 -0.23
CA ASN A 255 36.47 19.26 -0.78
C ASN A 255 37.56 19.03 -1.84
N HIS A 256 38.22 17.87 -1.86
CA HIS A 256 39.31 17.58 -2.79
C HIS A 256 38.85 17.36 -4.25
N PRO A 257 39.49 17.88 -5.31
CA PRO A 257 39.06 17.71 -6.71
C PRO A 257 39.21 16.29 -7.31
N ALA A 258 39.21 15.24 -6.48
CA ALA A 258 39.30 13.84 -6.93
C ALA A 258 38.11 13.47 -7.85
N ALA A 259 38.23 12.34 -8.56
CA ALA A 259 37.13 11.75 -9.33
C ALA A 259 35.96 11.38 -8.40
N LYS A 260 35.09 12.36 -8.18
CA LYS A 260 33.87 12.25 -7.42
C LYS A 260 32.73 11.99 -8.39
N ILE A 261 31.86 11.08 -8.01
CA ILE A 261 30.46 11.18 -8.43
C ILE A 261 29.84 12.16 -7.44
N THR A 262 30.13 13.46 -7.64
CA THR A 262 29.40 14.51 -6.93
C THR A 262 28.05 14.61 -7.62
N THR A 263 27.00 14.50 -6.82
CA THR A 263 25.59 14.72 -7.19
C THR A 263 25.29 16.14 -7.72
N THR A 264 26.31 16.92 -8.08
CA THR A 264 26.19 18.15 -8.88
C THR A 264 25.84 17.86 -10.34
N PHE A 265 26.04 16.62 -10.82
CA PHE A 265 25.54 16.16 -12.13
C PHE A 265 24.01 15.95 -12.19
N LEU A 266 23.27 16.18 -11.09
CA LEU A 266 21.80 16.11 -11.05
C LEU A 266 21.08 17.34 -11.61
N ASN A 267 21.80 18.43 -11.95
CA ASN A 267 21.19 19.55 -12.66
C ASN A 267 20.84 19.23 -14.13
N ILE A 268 21.15 18.01 -14.59
CA ILE A 268 20.57 17.43 -15.78
C ILE A 268 19.84 16.15 -15.31
N ILE A 269 18.54 16.30 -15.06
CA ILE A 269 17.53 15.26 -14.78
C ILE A 269 17.46 14.78 -13.32
N ILE A 270 16.97 15.64 -12.42
CA ILE A 270 15.75 15.34 -11.62
C ILE A 270 14.91 16.62 -11.63
N MET A 271 13.79 16.56 -12.33
CA MET A 271 12.83 17.63 -12.53
C MET A 271 11.51 17.13 -11.98
N THR A 272 11.02 17.71 -10.88
CA THR A 272 9.78 17.25 -10.25
C THR A 272 8.58 17.84 -10.98
N THR A 273 7.66 16.97 -11.40
CA THR A 273 6.34 17.42 -11.86
C THR A 273 5.41 17.64 -10.67
N LEU A 274 4.90 18.85 -10.51
CA LEU A 274 3.83 19.16 -9.56
C LEU A 274 2.47 18.88 -10.19
N ILE A 275 1.64 18.07 -9.52
CA ILE A 275 0.27 17.76 -9.97
C ILE A 275 -0.74 18.33 -8.97
N ILE A 276 -1.38 19.43 -9.35
CA ILE A 276 -2.48 20.02 -8.59
C ILE A 276 -3.80 19.35 -8.99
N GLY A 277 -4.44 18.72 -8.01
CA GLY A 277 -5.55 17.78 -8.27
C GLY A 277 -5.08 16.33 -8.41
N GLY A 278 -3.90 15.99 -7.87
CA GLY A 278 -3.27 14.68 -7.96
C GLY A 278 -4.03 13.51 -7.31
N THR A 279 -5.06 13.78 -6.50
CA THR A 279 -5.96 12.75 -5.95
C THR A 279 -7.22 12.54 -6.78
N GLY A 280 -7.43 13.32 -7.85
CA GLY A 280 -8.55 13.17 -8.78
C GLY A 280 -8.27 12.11 -9.86
N ASN A 281 -9.29 11.72 -10.63
CA ASN A 281 -9.20 10.62 -11.60
C ASN A 281 -8.05 10.80 -12.62
N THR A 282 -7.93 11.98 -13.23
CA THR A 282 -6.89 12.26 -14.23
C THR A 282 -5.52 12.53 -13.59
N GLY A 283 -5.49 13.27 -12.48
CA GLY A 283 -4.25 13.60 -11.76
C GLY A 283 -3.56 12.37 -11.19
N LEU A 284 -4.32 11.42 -10.62
CA LEU A 284 -3.77 10.19 -10.07
C LEU A 284 -3.31 9.22 -11.17
N ALA A 285 -4.06 9.14 -12.29
CA ALA A 285 -3.62 8.36 -13.46
C ALA A 285 -2.32 8.92 -14.04
N LEU A 286 -2.18 10.25 -14.16
CA LEU A 286 -0.94 10.89 -14.58
C LEU A 286 0.21 10.62 -13.61
N ALA A 287 -0.04 10.73 -12.30
CA ALA A 287 0.95 10.43 -11.27
C ALA A 287 1.53 9.01 -11.43
N LYS A 288 0.66 8.01 -11.66
CA LYS A 288 1.06 6.62 -11.90
C LYS A 288 1.94 6.47 -13.15
N LEU A 289 1.61 7.17 -14.24
CA LEU A 289 2.41 7.13 -15.47
C LEU A 289 3.81 7.73 -15.27
N LEU A 290 3.87 8.91 -14.65
CA LEU A 290 5.15 9.59 -14.38
C LEU A 290 6.02 8.77 -13.41
N TYR A 291 5.43 8.27 -12.33
CA TYR A 291 6.14 7.43 -11.36
C TYR A 291 6.58 6.09 -11.95
N GLY A 292 5.74 5.45 -12.78
CA GLY A 292 6.10 4.24 -13.51
C GLY A 292 7.26 4.45 -14.49
N ALA A 293 7.43 5.68 -15.00
CA ALA A 293 8.57 6.09 -15.82
C ALA A 293 9.81 6.49 -15.01
N GLY A 294 9.78 6.37 -13.68
CA GLY A 294 10.88 6.75 -12.80
C GLY A 294 11.07 8.27 -12.64
N LEU A 295 10.04 9.06 -12.95
CA LEU A 295 10.06 10.52 -12.80
C LEU A 295 9.53 10.92 -11.42
N ASP A 296 10.13 11.97 -10.85
CA ASP A 296 9.70 12.51 -9.57
C ASP A 296 8.40 13.31 -9.71
N VAL A 297 7.47 13.04 -8.80
CA VAL A 297 6.13 13.63 -8.78
C VAL A 297 5.81 14.10 -7.38
N LEU A 298 5.36 15.35 -7.27
CA LEU A 298 4.74 15.88 -6.06
C LEU A 298 3.25 16.11 -6.31
N LEU A 299 2.40 15.45 -5.53
CA LEU A 299 0.96 15.69 -5.61
C LEU A 299 0.55 16.82 -4.66
N THR A 300 -0.59 17.42 -4.92
CA THR A 300 -1.24 18.28 -3.94
C THR A 300 -2.63 17.79 -3.56
N SER A 301 -3.00 18.02 -2.31
CA SER A 301 -4.36 17.82 -1.82
C SER A 301 -4.65 18.80 -0.69
N ARG A 302 -5.93 19.03 -0.36
CA ARG A 302 -6.27 19.96 0.75
C ARG A 302 -5.68 19.51 2.09
N SER A 303 -5.60 18.20 2.33
CA SER A 303 -5.08 17.58 3.55
C SER A 303 -3.56 17.35 3.53
N GLY A 304 -2.90 17.55 2.38
CA GLY A 304 -1.49 17.20 2.19
C GLY A 304 -1.19 15.70 2.22
N LYS A 305 -2.21 14.87 1.95
CA LYS A 305 -2.08 13.41 1.87
C LYS A 305 -2.37 12.91 0.46
N ALA A 306 -1.70 11.83 0.07
CA ALA A 306 -1.95 11.08 -1.15
C ALA A 306 -1.83 9.57 -0.86
N PRO A 307 -2.33 8.71 -1.77
CA PRO A 307 -2.06 7.28 -1.72
C PRO A 307 -0.55 7.01 -1.82
N GLU A 308 -0.04 6.03 -1.08
CA GLU A 308 1.31 5.50 -1.28
C GLU A 308 1.46 4.99 -2.73
N PRO A 309 2.63 5.19 -3.39
CA PRO A 309 3.89 5.72 -2.87
C PRO A 309 4.07 7.24 -3.05
N PHE A 310 3.01 7.99 -3.39
CA PHE A 310 3.13 9.38 -3.80
C PHE A 310 3.28 10.34 -2.62
N LYS A 311 4.25 11.26 -2.71
CA LYS A 311 4.36 12.40 -1.79
C LYS A 311 3.27 13.41 -2.10
N ALA A 312 2.73 14.03 -1.06
CA ALA A 312 1.80 15.14 -1.21
C ALA A 312 2.04 16.28 -0.23
N VAL A 313 1.62 17.48 -0.62
CA VAL A 313 1.63 18.70 0.19
C VAL A 313 0.27 19.36 0.20
N SER A 314 -0.03 20.14 1.25
CA SER A 314 -1.29 20.88 1.34
C SER A 314 -1.36 21.95 0.26
N PHE A 315 -2.47 21.99 -0.47
CA PHE A 315 -2.78 23.04 -1.45
C PHE A 315 -4.28 23.27 -1.52
N ASP A 316 -4.68 24.53 -1.57
CA ASP A 316 -6.09 24.93 -1.61
C ASP A 316 -6.24 26.23 -2.40
N TRP A 317 -6.94 26.18 -3.54
CA TRP A 317 -7.20 27.34 -4.40
C TRP A 317 -7.86 28.51 -3.67
N THR A 318 -8.57 28.26 -2.57
CA THR A 318 -9.22 29.31 -1.76
C THR A 318 -8.32 29.92 -0.69
N ARG A 319 -7.12 29.38 -0.49
CA ARG A 319 -6.19 29.77 0.58
C ARG A 319 -4.79 30.06 0.01
N PRO A 320 -4.53 31.30 -0.43
CA PRO A 320 -3.26 31.69 -1.07
C PRO A 320 -2.01 31.40 -0.25
N SER A 321 -2.10 31.34 1.09
CA SER A 321 -0.98 30.97 1.95
C SER A 321 -0.45 29.55 1.71
N THR A 322 -1.19 28.71 0.97
CA THR A 322 -0.76 27.35 0.61
C THR A 322 0.02 27.28 -0.71
N PHE A 323 0.07 28.37 -1.50
CA PHE A 323 0.61 28.32 -2.87
C PHE A 323 2.14 28.16 -2.93
N GLU A 324 2.85 28.59 -1.88
CA GLU A 324 4.31 28.41 -1.79
C GLU A 324 4.73 27.03 -1.24
N GLU A 325 3.83 26.32 -0.57
CA GLU A 325 4.14 25.06 0.11
C GLU A 325 4.76 24.00 -0.81
N PRO A 326 4.27 23.77 -2.06
CA PRO A 326 4.91 22.83 -2.96
C PRO A 326 6.38 23.14 -3.22
N PHE A 327 6.71 24.41 -3.46
CA PHE A 327 8.08 24.84 -3.77
C PHE A 327 8.98 24.88 -2.53
N ARG A 328 8.40 24.93 -1.32
CA ARG A 328 9.12 24.79 -0.05
C ARG A 328 9.50 23.33 0.20
N VAL A 329 8.59 22.41 -0.09
CA VAL A 329 8.80 20.97 0.07
C VAL A 329 9.74 20.43 -1.00
N ASP A 330 9.57 20.87 -2.25
CA ASP A 330 10.41 20.46 -3.37
C ASP A 330 10.81 21.67 -4.23
N PRO A 331 12.01 22.23 -4.01
CA PRO A 331 12.54 23.32 -4.82
C PRO A 331 12.87 22.94 -6.27
N SER A 332 12.86 21.65 -6.63
CA SER A 332 13.21 21.15 -7.97
C SER A 332 12.02 21.11 -8.94
N ILE A 333 10.84 21.57 -8.51
CA ILE A 333 9.64 21.65 -9.35
C ILE A 333 9.89 22.59 -10.54
N ASP A 334 9.75 22.06 -11.75
CA ASP A 334 9.96 22.79 -13.00
C ASP A 334 8.79 22.65 -13.97
N GLN A 335 7.84 21.74 -13.72
CA GLN A 335 6.64 21.57 -14.51
C GLN A 335 5.41 21.43 -13.60
N VAL A 336 4.28 21.97 -14.07
CA VAL A 336 3.02 21.93 -13.32
C VAL A 336 1.90 21.41 -14.21
N TYR A 337 1.24 20.34 -13.78
CA TYR A 337 -0.09 19.97 -14.24
C TYR A 337 -1.14 20.48 -13.25
N PHE A 338 -2.20 21.12 -13.72
CA PHE A 338 -3.24 21.60 -12.82
C PHE A 338 -4.64 21.59 -13.42
N ILE A 339 -5.61 21.40 -12.52
CA ILE A 339 -7.04 21.57 -12.77
C ILE A 339 -7.49 22.82 -12.00
N PRO A 340 -7.94 23.89 -12.68
CA PRO A 340 -8.39 25.11 -12.03
C PRO A 340 -9.74 24.90 -11.32
N PRO A 341 -10.07 25.73 -10.31
CA PRO A 341 -11.41 25.71 -9.73
C PRO A 341 -12.44 26.22 -10.74
N SER A 342 -13.66 25.66 -10.74
CA SER A 342 -14.76 26.18 -11.55
C SER A 342 -15.17 27.57 -11.06
N SER A 343 -14.92 28.59 -11.88
CA SER A 343 -15.25 29.99 -11.58
C SER A 343 -15.32 30.82 -12.86
N ALA A 344 -16.20 31.83 -12.86
CA ALA A 344 -16.25 32.82 -13.94
C ALA A 344 -14.97 33.67 -14.03
N ASP A 345 -14.20 33.79 -12.94
CA ASP A 345 -12.93 34.51 -12.86
C ASP A 345 -11.78 33.55 -12.48
N SER A 346 -11.65 32.42 -13.19
CA SER A 346 -10.68 31.37 -12.86
C SER A 346 -9.24 31.89 -12.83
N LEU A 347 -8.87 32.80 -13.74
CA LEU A 347 -7.55 33.42 -13.78
C LEU A 347 -7.27 34.25 -12.53
N LYS A 348 -8.26 34.96 -11.97
CA LYS A 348 -8.06 35.75 -10.74
C LYS A 348 -7.64 34.87 -9.57
N ILE A 349 -8.13 33.63 -9.50
CA ILE A 349 -7.83 32.66 -8.45
C ILE A 349 -6.47 32.00 -8.70
N VAL A 350 -6.18 31.63 -9.95
CA VAL A 350 -5.01 30.83 -10.31
C VAL A 350 -3.75 31.70 -10.51
N LYS A 351 -3.90 32.96 -10.94
CA LYS A 351 -2.79 33.85 -11.26
C LYS A 351 -1.77 34.05 -10.12
N PRO A 352 -2.17 34.23 -8.85
CA PRO A 352 -1.20 34.34 -7.75
C PRO A 352 -0.29 33.10 -7.64
N PHE A 353 -0.83 31.90 -7.86
CA PHE A 353 -0.03 30.68 -7.90
C PHE A 353 0.90 30.65 -9.12
N LEU A 354 0.41 31.02 -10.31
CA LEU A 354 1.25 31.09 -11.51
C LEU A 354 2.41 32.06 -11.33
N ASP A 355 2.17 33.23 -10.75
CA ASP A 355 3.21 34.23 -10.48
C ASP A 355 4.29 33.66 -9.53
N ILE A 356 3.89 32.91 -8.49
CA ILE A 356 4.82 32.18 -7.61
C ILE A 356 5.59 31.12 -8.40
N ALA A 357 4.90 30.24 -9.15
CA ALA A 357 5.52 29.17 -9.92
C ALA A 357 6.57 29.71 -10.91
N ILE A 358 6.24 30.80 -11.63
CA ILE A 358 7.16 31.49 -12.55
C ILE A 358 8.36 32.03 -11.79
N SER A 359 8.16 32.66 -10.62
CA SER A 359 9.26 33.15 -9.77
C SER A 359 10.18 32.03 -9.25
N LYS A 360 9.68 30.77 -9.22
CA LYS A 360 10.43 29.56 -8.84
C LYS A 360 11.04 28.83 -10.05
N ASN A 361 11.03 29.44 -11.23
CA ASN A 361 11.55 28.89 -12.49
C ASN A 361 10.80 27.66 -13.03
N VAL A 362 9.49 27.54 -12.75
CA VAL A 362 8.65 26.58 -13.48
C VAL A 362 8.66 26.95 -14.97
N LYS A 363 9.00 25.97 -15.79
CA LYS A 363 9.22 26.09 -17.24
C LYS A 363 7.98 25.75 -18.03
N LYS A 364 7.18 24.77 -17.56
CA LYS A 364 6.06 24.22 -18.33
C LYS A 364 4.77 24.12 -17.52
N PHE A 365 3.66 24.52 -18.12
CA PHE A 365 2.33 24.45 -17.52
C PHE A 365 1.37 23.62 -18.38
N VAL A 366 0.78 22.58 -17.83
CA VAL A 366 -0.26 21.78 -18.48
C VAL A 366 -1.58 21.99 -17.76
N LEU A 367 -2.50 22.66 -18.45
CA LEU A 367 -3.85 22.93 -17.99
C LEU A 367 -4.80 21.85 -18.50
N LEU A 368 -5.55 21.22 -17.60
CA LEU A 368 -6.73 20.45 -17.99
C LEU A 368 -7.95 21.37 -18.09
N ALA A 369 -8.50 21.49 -19.28
CA ALA A 369 -9.72 22.24 -19.59
C ALA A 369 -10.80 21.29 -20.17
N THR A 370 -11.59 21.74 -21.13
CA THR A 370 -12.61 20.94 -21.85
C THR A 370 -12.63 21.32 -23.32
N ALA A 371 -13.17 20.46 -24.19
CA ALA A 371 -13.36 20.70 -25.62
C ALA A 371 -14.11 22.01 -25.92
N VAL A 372 -15.00 22.46 -25.03
CA VAL A 372 -15.75 23.72 -25.21
C VAL A 372 -14.96 24.96 -24.79
N THR A 373 -13.81 24.81 -24.15
CA THR A 373 -12.99 25.94 -23.72
C THR A 373 -12.44 26.67 -24.94
N THR A 374 -12.81 27.95 -25.07
CA THR A 374 -12.29 28.89 -26.05
C THR A 374 -11.46 29.96 -25.34
N ALA A 375 -10.44 30.46 -26.02
CA ALA A 375 -9.62 31.54 -25.49
C ALA A 375 -10.47 32.80 -25.27
N GLY A 376 -10.44 33.34 -24.05
CA GLY A 376 -11.22 34.50 -23.62
C GLY A 376 -12.69 34.17 -23.30
N GLY A 377 -13.11 32.91 -23.43
CA GLY A 377 -14.43 32.45 -23.04
C GLY A 377 -14.63 32.47 -21.53
N ALA A 378 -15.88 32.71 -21.10
CA ALA A 378 -16.24 32.78 -19.67
C ALA A 378 -16.34 31.41 -18.99
N ALA A 379 -16.32 30.31 -19.75
CA ALA A 379 -16.49 28.96 -19.25
C ALA A 379 -15.16 28.20 -19.19
N PHE A 380 -15.02 27.33 -18.18
CA PHE A 380 -13.95 26.34 -18.02
C PHE A 380 -12.53 26.89 -18.32
N ALA A 381 -12.18 27.99 -17.64
CA ALA A 381 -10.85 28.60 -17.70
C ALA A 381 -10.42 29.17 -19.06
N GLY A 382 -11.38 29.66 -19.87
CA GLY A 382 -11.07 30.38 -21.11
C GLY A 382 -10.24 31.65 -20.90
N ASP A 383 -10.36 32.30 -19.75
CA ASP A 383 -9.52 33.42 -19.31
C ASP A 383 -8.07 33.01 -19.03
N ILE A 384 -7.83 31.84 -18.41
CA ILE A 384 -6.49 31.26 -18.23
C ILE A 384 -5.90 30.88 -19.59
N TYR A 385 -6.72 30.33 -20.49
CA TYR A 385 -6.25 30.01 -21.84
C TYR A 385 -5.84 31.28 -22.61
N GLN A 386 -6.63 32.36 -22.52
CA GLN A 386 -6.24 33.65 -23.10
C GLN A 386 -4.93 34.17 -22.53
N TYR A 387 -4.78 34.11 -21.20
CA TYR A 387 -3.54 34.49 -20.53
C TYR A 387 -2.33 33.70 -21.04
N PHE A 388 -2.47 32.39 -21.24
CA PHE A 388 -1.39 31.58 -21.79
C PHE A 388 -1.03 31.97 -23.22
N LEU A 389 -2.02 32.21 -24.10
CA LEU A 389 -1.78 32.68 -25.48
C LEU A 389 -0.98 33.98 -25.53
N GLU A 390 -1.28 34.91 -24.63
CA GLU A 390 -0.60 36.22 -24.54
C GLU A 390 0.76 36.14 -23.83
N SER A 391 1.04 35.03 -23.14
CA SER A 391 2.29 34.82 -22.41
C SER A 391 3.43 34.27 -23.28
N THR A 392 4.66 34.40 -22.78
CA THR A 392 5.85 33.74 -23.33
C THR A 392 6.16 32.39 -22.67
N LEU A 393 5.27 31.87 -21.81
CA LEU A 393 5.45 30.61 -21.10
C LEU A 393 5.36 29.42 -22.08
N ASP A 394 5.98 28.30 -21.73
CA ASP A 394 5.65 27.02 -22.37
C ASP A 394 4.41 26.44 -21.67
N TRP A 395 3.37 26.19 -22.44
CA TRP A 395 2.08 25.76 -21.92
C TRP A 395 1.40 24.77 -22.86
N VAL A 396 0.52 23.95 -22.30
CA VAL A 396 -0.38 23.08 -23.05
C VAL A 396 -1.77 23.15 -22.42
N VAL A 397 -2.81 23.36 -23.24
CA VAL A 397 -4.21 23.33 -22.77
C VAL A 397 -4.88 22.08 -23.33
N LEU A 398 -5.02 21.05 -22.50
CA LEU A 398 -5.70 19.81 -22.87
C LEU A 398 -7.21 20.06 -22.88
N ARG A 399 -7.85 19.83 -24.03
CA ARG A 399 -9.28 20.07 -24.24
C ARG A 399 -10.01 18.74 -24.50
N PRO A 400 -10.19 17.89 -23.49
CA PRO A 400 -10.87 16.62 -23.64
C PRO A 400 -12.34 16.77 -23.96
N THR A 401 -12.85 15.85 -24.76
CA THR A 401 -14.27 15.66 -25.03
C THR A 401 -14.96 14.99 -23.83
N TRP A 402 -16.19 14.50 -24.00
CA TRP A 402 -17.01 13.97 -22.92
C TRP A 402 -16.39 12.73 -22.24
N PHE A 403 -16.33 12.69 -20.90
CA PHE A 403 -15.61 11.64 -20.19
C PHE A 403 -16.46 10.36 -20.10
N MET A 404 -15.86 9.21 -20.38
CA MET A 404 -16.54 7.91 -20.19
C MET A 404 -16.96 7.68 -18.74
N GLN A 405 -16.19 8.20 -17.78
CA GLN A 405 -16.45 8.10 -16.34
C GLN A 405 -17.79 8.74 -15.93
N ASN A 406 -18.37 9.63 -16.74
CA ASN A 406 -19.70 10.20 -16.47
C ASN A 406 -20.78 9.11 -16.42
N PHE A 407 -20.62 8.01 -17.18
CA PHE A 407 -21.55 6.87 -17.10
C PHE A 407 -21.51 6.14 -15.76
N SER A 408 -20.33 6.08 -15.11
CA SER A 408 -20.14 5.43 -13.81
C SER A 408 -20.37 6.35 -12.62
N LEU A 409 -20.60 7.64 -12.88
CA LEU A 409 -20.82 8.66 -11.86
C LEU A 409 -22.21 9.25 -12.04
N GLU A 410 -22.37 10.23 -12.94
CA GLU A 410 -23.61 10.96 -13.19
C GLU A 410 -24.77 10.05 -13.60
N TYR A 411 -24.54 9.10 -14.52
CA TYR A 411 -25.59 8.23 -15.06
C TYR A 411 -25.69 6.86 -14.39
N LEU A 412 -24.94 6.65 -13.30
CA LEU A 412 -24.87 5.34 -12.65
C LEU A 412 -26.27 4.82 -12.32
N GLU A 413 -27.05 5.61 -11.59
CA GLU A 413 -28.36 5.19 -11.10
C GLU A 413 -29.41 5.07 -12.20
N THR A 414 -29.40 5.97 -13.21
CA THR A 414 -30.39 5.94 -14.30
C THR A 414 -30.13 4.78 -15.28
N ILE A 415 -28.86 4.47 -15.56
CA ILE A 415 -28.51 3.29 -16.36
C ILE A 415 -28.83 2.02 -15.55
N LYS A 416 -28.42 1.98 -14.27
CA LYS A 416 -28.62 0.83 -13.40
C LYS A 416 -30.10 0.53 -13.17
N ASN A 417 -30.89 1.50 -12.74
CA ASN A 417 -32.26 1.26 -12.27
C ASN A 417 -33.29 1.50 -13.38
N ASP A 418 -33.11 2.54 -14.19
CA ASP A 418 -34.16 3.01 -15.10
C ASP A 418 -33.93 2.66 -16.57
N ASN A 419 -32.80 2.04 -16.88
CA ASN A 419 -32.37 1.64 -18.22
C ASN A 419 -32.18 2.82 -19.19
N TYR A 420 -31.78 4.01 -18.72
CA TYR A 420 -31.51 5.10 -19.65
C TYR A 420 -30.38 6.02 -19.19
N PHE A 421 -29.79 6.72 -20.16
CA PHE A 421 -29.01 7.93 -19.91
C PHE A 421 -29.61 9.06 -20.74
N PHE A 422 -29.23 10.31 -20.48
CA PHE A 422 -29.89 11.45 -21.09
C PHE A 422 -28.95 12.63 -21.36
N THR A 423 -29.30 13.41 -22.38
CA THR A 423 -28.61 14.65 -22.79
C THR A 423 -29.65 15.65 -23.33
N ALA A 424 -29.26 16.91 -23.55
CA ALA A 424 -30.13 17.96 -24.10
C ALA A 424 -30.45 17.79 -25.61
N SER A 425 -29.78 16.86 -26.28
CA SER A 425 -29.86 16.67 -27.74
C SER A 425 -30.11 15.21 -28.10
N SER A 426 -30.96 14.98 -29.12
CA SER A 426 -31.07 13.67 -29.78
C SER A 426 -30.43 13.76 -31.17
N GLY A 427 -29.43 12.91 -31.43
CA GLY A 427 -28.72 12.86 -32.71
C GLY A 427 -27.34 13.53 -32.69
N GLY A 428 -26.58 13.30 -33.77
CA GLY A 428 -25.16 13.66 -33.84
C GLY A 428 -24.25 12.65 -33.13
N LYS A 429 -22.93 12.84 -33.24
CA LYS A 429 -21.94 11.95 -32.62
C LYS A 429 -21.14 12.66 -31.53
N THR A 430 -20.95 11.97 -30.41
CA THR A 430 -19.97 12.30 -29.37
C THR A 430 -18.80 11.33 -29.47
N ILE A 431 -17.62 11.73 -28.99
CA ILE A 431 -16.38 10.98 -29.14
C ILE A 431 -15.77 10.80 -27.73
N PRO A 432 -16.42 9.99 -26.87
CA PRO A 432 -16.14 10.00 -25.45
C PRO A 432 -14.74 9.50 -25.14
N ILE A 433 -14.05 10.12 -24.18
CA ILE A 433 -12.65 9.87 -23.84
C ILE A 433 -12.50 9.27 -22.44
N HIS A 434 -11.59 8.31 -22.30
CA HIS A 434 -11.24 7.69 -21.03
C HIS A 434 -10.21 8.51 -20.25
N THR A 435 -10.32 8.59 -18.91
CA THR A 435 -9.38 9.37 -18.08
C THR A 435 -7.92 8.94 -18.22
N ASP A 436 -7.65 7.67 -18.47
CA ASP A 436 -6.27 7.18 -18.66
C ASP A 436 -5.65 7.69 -19.97
N ASP A 437 -6.46 7.87 -21.02
CA ASP A 437 -5.99 8.47 -22.27
C ASP A 437 -5.76 9.98 -22.12
N ILE A 438 -6.55 10.68 -21.29
CA ILE A 438 -6.28 12.07 -20.91
C ILE A 438 -4.96 12.17 -20.14
N ALA A 439 -4.73 11.26 -19.20
CA ALA A 439 -3.48 11.19 -18.44
C ALA A 439 -2.29 10.90 -19.35
N GLN A 440 -2.44 10.03 -20.35
CA GLN A 440 -1.40 9.78 -21.34
C GLN A 440 -1.11 11.02 -22.21
N ALA A 441 -2.13 11.79 -22.62
CA ALA A 441 -1.91 13.05 -23.33
C ALA A 441 -1.18 14.09 -22.45
N ALA A 442 -1.49 14.15 -21.16
CA ALA A 442 -0.76 14.99 -20.21
C ALA A 442 0.69 14.53 -20.00
N TYR A 443 0.92 13.22 -19.91
CA TYR A 443 2.26 12.64 -19.85
C TYR A 443 3.07 13.00 -21.11
N ASP A 444 2.49 12.85 -22.30
CA ASP A 444 3.14 13.21 -23.56
C ASP A 444 3.47 14.71 -23.61
N ALA A 445 2.57 15.57 -23.11
CA ALA A 445 2.81 17.01 -23.01
C ALA A 445 4.01 17.32 -22.11
N LEU A 446 4.11 16.69 -20.94
CA LEU A 446 5.16 16.96 -19.94
C LEU A 446 6.52 16.34 -20.33
N VAL A 447 6.52 15.08 -20.77
CA VAL A 447 7.74 14.27 -20.92
C VAL A 447 8.26 14.28 -22.35
N SER A 448 7.39 13.98 -23.31
CA SER A 448 7.80 13.82 -24.71
C SER A 448 7.90 15.14 -25.48
N ASN A 449 7.49 16.26 -24.87
CA ASN A 449 7.36 17.57 -25.51
C ASN A 449 6.57 17.53 -26.83
N LYS A 450 5.63 16.58 -26.94
CA LYS A 450 4.77 16.41 -28.12
C LYS A 450 3.93 17.64 -28.41
N PHE A 451 3.56 18.38 -27.34
CA PHE A 451 2.84 19.63 -27.40
C PHE A 451 3.65 20.73 -26.71
N SER A 452 3.69 21.90 -27.32
CA SER A 452 4.28 23.12 -26.73
C SER A 452 3.57 24.34 -27.30
N ARG A 453 3.00 25.17 -26.42
CA ARG A 453 2.17 26.33 -26.75
C ARG A 453 0.99 25.98 -27.67
N GLU A 454 0.41 24.82 -27.40
CA GLU A 454 -0.69 24.24 -28.17
C GLU A 454 -1.87 23.89 -27.25
N ALA A 455 -3.07 23.86 -27.84
CA ALA A 455 -4.29 23.50 -27.12
C ALA A 455 -4.97 22.28 -27.78
N PRO A 456 -4.41 21.06 -27.66
CA PRO A 456 -4.94 19.90 -28.35
C PRO A 456 -6.35 19.52 -27.87
N TYR A 457 -7.23 19.19 -28.82
CA TYR A 457 -8.46 18.45 -28.51
C TYR A 457 -8.14 16.99 -28.19
N ILE A 458 -8.67 16.46 -27.10
CA ILE A 458 -8.40 15.07 -26.66
C ILE A 458 -9.66 14.24 -26.87
N PHE A 459 -9.61 13.32 -27.83
CA PHE A 459 -10.74 12.52 -28.30
C PHE A 459 -10.60 11.06 -27.91
N GLY A 460 -11.74 10.38 -27.71
CA GLY A 460 -11.78 8.93 -27.81
C GLY A 460 -11.47 8.42 -29.22
N PRO A 461 -11.30 7.10 -29.39
CA PRO A 461 -10.98 6.52 -30.69
C PRO A 461 -12.15 6.51 -31.68
N GLN A 462 -13.40 6.68 -31.22
CA GLN A 462 -14.60 6.37 -32.00
C GLN A 462 -15.69 7.43 -31.82
N PRO A 463 -16.15 8.07 -32.92
CA PRO A 463 -17.37 8.86 -32.91
C PRO A 463 -18.61 7.96 -32.83
N LEU A 464 -19.50 8.23 -31.87
CA LEU A 464 -20.67 7.44 -31.56
C LEU A 464 -21.90 8.34 -31.40
N THR A 465 -23.00 7.96 -32.05
CA THR A 465 -24.31 8.54 -31.75
C THR A 465 -24.79 8.13 -30.36
N THR A 466 -25.69 8.89 -29.76
CA THR A 466 -26.29 8.51 -28.47
C THR A 466 -27.04 7.17 -28.57
N THR A 467 -27.57 6.82 -29.74
CA THR A 467 -28.14 5.49 -30.02
C THR A 467 -27.08 4.40 -29.99
N GLU A 468 -25.94 4.57 -30.66
CA GLU A 468 -24.84 3.58 -30.64
C GLU A 468 -24.25 3.42 -29.23
N VAL A 469 -24.14 4.50 -28.46
CA VAL A 469 -23.78 4.43 -27.04
C VAL A 469 -24.77 3.55 -26.27
N ALA A 470 -26.08 3.78 -26.44
CA ALA A 470 -27.12 2.99 -25.81
C ALA A 470 -27.09 1.51 -26.25
N GLU A 471 -26.78 1.24 -27.52
CA GLU A 471 -26.63 -0.11 -28.07
C GLU A 471 -25.42 -0.84 -27.49
N ILE A 472 -24.28 -0.17 -27.30
CA ILE A 472 -23.10 -0.74 -26.62
C ILE A 472 -23.48 -1.16 -25.21
N PHE A 473 -24.09 -0.26 -24.44
CA PHE A 473 -24.58 -0.60 -23.09
C PHE A 473 -25.60 -1.74 -23.12
N SER A 474 -26.52 -1.73 -24.08
CA SER A 474 -27.54 -2.78 -24.20
C SER A 474 -26.93 -4.15 -24.48
N SER A 475 -25.96 -4.19 -25.39
CA SER A 475 -25.22 -5.38 -25.77
C SER A 475 -24.41 -5.95 -24.62
N VAL A 476 -23.72 -5.10 -23.85
CA VAL A 476 -22.86 -5.54 -22.75
C VAL A 476 -23.69 -5.95 -21.52
N LEU A 477 -24.74 -5.20 -21.18
CA LEU A 477 -25.56 -5.46 -20.00
C LEU A 477 -26.67 -6.50 -20.23
N GLY A 478 -26.90 -6.92 -21.49
CA GLY A 478 -27.92 -7.91 -21.83
C GLY A 478 -29.36 -7.42 -21.64
N ARG A 479 -29.58 -6.11 -21.55
CA ARG A 479 -30.90 -5.47 -21.40
C ARG A 479 -30.97 -4.17 -22.18
N THR A 480 -32.14 -3.79 -22.67
CA THR A 480 -32.31 -2.56 -23.44
C THR A 480 -32.03 -1.34 -22.59
N ILE A 481 -30.96 -0.61 -22.91
CA ILE A 481 -30.65 0.74 -22.44
C ILE A 481 -31.03 1.72 -23.55
N VAL A 482 -31.66 2.83 -23.21
CA VAL A 482 -32.07 3.86 -24.17
C VAL A 482 -31.45 5.22 -23.84
N HIS A 483 -31.23 6.04 -24.86
CA HIS A 483 -30.97 7.46 -24.67
C HIS A 483 -32.30 8.22 -24.58
N LYS A 484 -32.41 9.19 -23.67
CA LYS A 484 -33.52 10.14 -23.60
C LYS A 484 -33.02 11.55 -23.83
N GLN A 485 -33.74 12.31 -24.65
CA GLN A 485 -33.53 13.74 -24.74
C GLN A 485 -34.32 14.45 -23.63
N VAL A 486 -33.64 15.33 -22.89
CA VAL A 486 -34.26 16.28 -21.97
C VAL A 486 -34.20 17.69 -22.57
N THR A 487 -34.97 18.62 -22.04
CA THR A 487 -34.90 20.02 -22.49
C THR A 487 -33.58 20.67 -22.05
N ALA A 488 -33.13 21.68 -22.80
CA ALA A 488 -31.95 22.46 -22.45
C ALA A 488 -32.09 23.13 -21.06
N GLU A 489 -33.30 23.54 -20.68
CA GLU A 489 -33.60 24.12 -19.38
C GLU A 489 -33.45 23.09 -18.25
N GLU A 490 -34.03 21.89 -18.39
CA GLU A 490 -33.87 20.80 -17.43
C GLU A 490 -32.39 20.42 -17.27
N ARG A 491 -31.64 20.36 -18.38
CA ARG A 491 -30.22 20.05 -18.36
C ARG A 491 -29.40 21.14 -17.67
N THR A 492 -29.69 22.40 -17.94
CA THR A 492 -29.02 23.55 -17.29
C THR A 492 -29.28 23.53 -15.78
N ASN A 493 -30.53 23.34 -15.37
CA ASN A 493 -30.91 23.29 -13.95
C ASN A 493 -30.23 22.14 -13.21
N LEU A 494 -30.04 20.99 -13.86
CA LEU A 494 -29.29 19.87 -13.28
C LEU A 494 -27.82 20.25 -13.02
N PHE A 495 -27.13 20.85 -13.98
CA PHE A 495 -25.74 21.28 -13.79
C PHE A 495 -25.61 22.35 -12.69
N LEU A 496 -26.54 23.32 -12.65
CA LEU A 496 -26.60 24.30 -11.56
C LEU A 496 -26.79 23.64 -10.19
N SER A 497 -27.56 22.55 -10.11
CA SER A 497 -27.77 21.81 -8.86
C SER A 497 -26.50 21.12 -8.34
N PHE A 498 -25.54 20.83 -9.23
CA PHE A 498 -24.21 20.33 -8.86
C PHE A 498 -23.23 21.45 -8.43
N GLY A 499 -23.69 22.71 -8.42
CA GLY A 499 -22.89 23.87 -8.04
C GLY A 499 -22.02 24.43 -9.16
N LEU A 500 -22.26 24.07 -10.42
CA LEU A 500 -21.56 24.68 -11.56
C LEU A 500 -21.97 26.15 -11.70
N PRO A 501 -21.02 27.06 -12.03
CA PRO A 501 -21.35 28.40 -12.47
C PRO A 501 -22.27 28.40 -13.69
N GLU A 502 -23.14 29.41 -13.82
CA GLU A 502 -24.12 29.51 -14.91
C GLU A 502 -23.47 29.47 -16.30
N ALA A 503 -22.33 30.13 -16.47
CA ALA A 503 -21.57 30.10 -17.73
C ALA A 503 -21.07 28.69 -18.09
N ASP A 504 -20.59 27.92 -17.11
CA ASP A 504 -20.12 26.55 -17.30
C ASP A 504 -21.29 25.60 -17.61
N ALA A 505 -22.40 25.72 -16.86
CA ALA A 505 -23.61 24.95 -17.09
C ALA A 505 -24.17 25.19 -18.50
N LYS A 506 -24.27 26.45 -18.91
CA LYS A 506 -24.72 26.83 -20.25
C LYS A 506 -23.77 26.30 -21.33
N ALA A 507 -22.46 26.42 -21.13
CA ALA A 507 -21.48 25.93 -22.10
C ALA A 507 -21.57 24.42 -22.33
N LEU A 508 -21.81 23.62 -21.28
CA LEU A 508 -22.02 22.17 -21.42
C LEU A 508 -23.31 21.85 -22.19
N VAL A 509 -24.41 22.56 -21.91
CA VAL A 509 -25.68 22.37 -22.62
C VAL A 509 -25.56 22.78 -24.08
N ASP A 510 -24.92 23.93 -24.37
CA ASP A 510 -24.67 24.39 -25.74
C ASP A 510 -23.78 23.37 -26.49
N ALA A 511 -22.83 22.70 -25.81
CA ALA A 511 -22.05 21.59 -26.35
C ALA A 511 -22.92 20.39 -26.75
N GLU A 512 -23.81 19.95 -25.83
CA GLU A 512 -24.73 18.84 -26.09
C GLU A 512 -25.67 19.16 -27.25
N LEU A 513 -26.20 20.39 -27.34
CA LEU A 513 -27.03 20.84 -28.46
C LEU A 513 -26.26 20.84 -29.79
N GLY A 514 -25.00 21.32 -29.78
CA GLY A 514 -24.12 21.32 -30.94
C GLY A 514 -23.74 19.93 -31.46
N MET A 515 -23.92 18.87 -30.66
CA MET A 515 -23.69 17.49 -31.12
C MET A 515 -24.56 17.15 -32.33
N ALA A 516 -25.84 17.55 -32.34
CA ALA A 516 -26.77 17.27 -33.45
C ALA A 516 -26.34 17.92 -34.77
N GLU A 517 -25.58 19.00 -34.70
CA GLU A 517 -25.00 19.71 -35.85
C GLU A 517 -23.61 19.16 -36.25
N GLY A 518 -23.14 18.13 -35.56
CA GLY A 518 -21.84 17.49 -35.80
C GLY A 518 -20.66 18.31 -35.30
N ALA A 519 -20.83 19.23 -34.34
CA ALA A 519 -19.78 20.13 -33.89
C ALA A 519 -18.49 19.39 -33.47
N GLU A 520 -18.61 18.31 -32.67
CA GLU A 520 -17.48 17.51 -32.21
C GLU A 520 -16.86 16.66 -33.35
N GLU A 521 -17.70 16.07 -34.22
CA GLU A 521 -17.25 15.27 -35.37
C GLU A 521 -16.52 16.13 -36.42
N ASN A 522 -16.97 17.37 -36.63
CA ASN A 522 -16.32 18.32 -37.53
C ASN A 522 -14.91 18.65 -37.04
N VAL A 523 -14.74 18.94 -35.74
CA VAL A 523 -13.41 19.16 -35.16
C VAL A 523 -12.58 17.87 -35.25
N PHE A 524 -13.14 16.70 -34.97
CA PHE A 524 -12.44 15.42 -35.08
C PHE A 524 -11.95 15.10 -36.50
N ASN A 525 -12.68 15.53 -37.52
CA ASN A 525 -12.33 15.30 -38.92
C ASN A 525 -11.47 16.42 -39.55
N ASP A 526 -11.38 17.62 -38.96
CA ASP A 526 -10.61 18.73 -39.53
C ASP A 526 -9.08 18.52 -39.39
N PRO A 527 -8.33 18.25 -40.46
CA PRO A 527 -6.89 18.01 -40.37
C PRO A 527 -6.06 19.21 -39.87
N LYS A 528 -6.65 20.41 -39.78
CA LYS A 528 -5.96 21.62 -39.29
C LYS A 528 -5.93 21.74 -37.77
N GLU A 529 -6.84 21.06 -37.09
CA GLU A 529 -6.93 21.11 -35.64
C GLU A 529 -5.86 20.22 -34.99
N VAL A 530 -5.28 20.71 -33.89
CA VAL A 530 -4.32 19.93 -33.09
C VAL A 530 -5.10 18.94 -32.22
N LYS A 531 -4.79 17.65 -32.32
CA LYS A 531 -5.58 16.59 -31.70
C LYS A 531 -4.70 15.52 -31.07
N TYR A 532 -5.26 14.87 -30.06
CA TYR A 532 -4.81 13.62 -29.50
C TYR A 532 -5.98 12.63 -29.53
N VAL A 533 -5.74 11.41 -30.04
CA VAL A 533 -6.76 10.35 -30.10
C VAL A 533 -6.34 9.25 -29.15
N GLY A 534 -7.15 9.04 -28.11
CA GLY A 534 -7.01 7.96 -27.13
C GLY A 534 -7.27 6.59 -27.75
N LYS A 535 -6.88 5.54 -27.02
CA LYS A 535 -6.98 4.16 -27.50
C LYS A 535 -8.17 3.40 -26.92
N THR A 536 -8.64 3.80 -25.74
CA THR A 536 -9.69 3.08 -25.01
C THR A 536 -11.03 3.31 -25.69
N THR A 537 -11.69 2.24 -26.12
CA THR A 537 -13.03 2.32 -26.71
C THR A 537 -14.11 2.36 -25.63
N LEU A 538 -15.28 2.92 -25.95
CA LEU A 538 -16.40 2.94 -25.00
C LEU A 538 -16.83 1.52 -24.63
N ARG A 539 -16.80 0.57 -25.57
CA ARG A 539 -17.13 -0.83 -25.31
C ARG A 539 -16.22 -1.45 -24.24
N GLU A 540 -14.91 -1.30 -24.37
CA GLU A 540 -13.95 -1.81 -23.39
C GLU A 540 -14.20 -1.20 -22.00
N PHE A 541 -14.49 0.11 -21.94
CA PHE A 541 -14.86 0.77 -20.70
C PHE A 541 -16.13 0.17 -20.08
N VAL A 542 -17.19 -0.03 -20.87
CA VAL A 542 -18.47 -0.59 -20.37
C VAL A 542 -18.29 -2.04 -19.94
N GLU A 543 -17.52 -2.85 -20.67
CA GLU A 543 -17.22 -4.24 -20.32
C GLU A 543 -16.44 -4.34 -19.01
N ALA A 544 -15.41 -3.51 -18.83
CA ALA A 544 -14.61 -3.48 -17.60
C ALA A 544 -15.42 -3.04 -16.36
N ASN A 545 -16.49 -2.26 -16.57
CA ASN A 545 -17.29 -1.67 -15.50
C ASN A 545 -18.72 -2.24 -15.42
N ALA A 546 -19.05 -3.28 -16.18
CA ALA A 546 -20.42 -3.79 -16.35
C ALA A 546 -21.11 -4.11 -15.01
N ALA A 547 -20.34 -4.59 -14.02
CA ALA A 547 -20.81 -4.91 -12.68
C ALA A 547 -21.48 -3.73 -11.95
N LEU A 548 -21.09 -2.48 -12.26
CA LEU A 548 -21.69 -1.28 -11.65
C LEU A 548 -23.18 -1.14 -12.01
N TRP A 549 -23.58 -1.61 -13.20
CA TRP A 549 -24.92 -1.42 -13.74
C TRP A 549 -25.75 -2.72 -13.82
N GLN A 550 -25.35 -3.81 -13.17
CA GLN A 550 -26.20 -5.00 -13.09
C GLN A 550 -27.41 -4.77 -12.16
N LYS A 551 -28.60 -5.17 -12.62
CA LYS A 551 -29.84 -5.14 -11.83
C LYS A 551 -29.91 -6.39 -10.94
N VAL A 552 -30.24 -6.18 -9.67
CA VAL A 552 -30.54 -7.25 -8.72
C VAL A 552 -32.00 -7.65 -8.92
N ASP A 553 -32.27 -8.79 -9.57
CA ASP A 553 -33.63 -9.32 -9.75
C ASP A 553 -34.13 -10.00 -8.46
N LEU A 554 -35.22 -9.48 -7.88
CA LEU A 554 -35.83 -9.96 -6.63
C LEU A 554 -37.14 -10.75 -6.84
N ASN A 555 -37.26 -11.51 -7.94
CA ASN A 555 -38.46 -12.31 -8.20
C ASN A 555 -38.36 -13.72 -7.57
N ILE A 556 -38.66 -13.81 -6.27
CA ILE A 556 -38.95 -15.10 -5.59
C ILE A 556 -40.43 -15.44 -5.84
N ASN A 557 -40.69 -16.55 -6.53
CA ASN A 557 -42.04 -17.06 -6.81
C ASN A 557 -42.61 -17.79 -5.57
N VAL A 558 -43.44 -17.08 -4.78
CA VAL A 558 -43.99 -17.53 -3.48
C VAL A 558 -45.02 -18.66 -3.57
N SER A 559 -45.39 -19.12 -4.77
CA SER A 559 -46.43 -20.15 -4.95
C SER A 559 -45.99 -21.59 -4.64
N SER A 560 -44.72 -21.86 -4.35
CA SER A 560 -44.21 -23.22 -4.10
C SER A 560 -43.92 -23.57 -2.63
N ILE A 561 -44.20 -22.66 -1.68
CA ILE A 561 -43.88 -22.84 -0.25
C ILE A 561 -45.14 -23.02 0.64
N SER A 562 -46.34 -23.14 0.07
CA SER A 562 -47.58 -23.20 0.87
C SER A 562 -48.04 -24.59 1.31
N HIS A 563 -47.17 -25.61 1.33
CA HIS A 563 -47.48 -26.91 1.92
C HIS A 563 -46.42 -27.33 2.93
N ASN A 564 -46.42 -26.67 4.09
CA ASN A 564 -46.37 -27.32 5.41
C ASN A 564 -46.32 -26.25 6.51
N PHE A 565 -46.99 -26.55 7.62
CA PHE A 565 -47.09 -25.78 8.86
C PHE A 565 -48.23 -24.76 8.97
N SER A 566 -49.43 -25.28 9.24
CA SER A 566 -50.39 -24.64 10.12
C SER A 566 -50.12 -25.05 11.57
N SER A 567 -49.79 -24.11 12.46
CA SER A 567 -50.42 -23.96 13.80
C SER A 567 -49.61 -23.04 14.71
N ALA A 568 -50.36 -22.12 15.36
CA ALA A 568 -50.05 -21.33 16.55
C ALA A 568 -49.41 -19.92 16.37
N ALA A 569 -50.31 -18.91 16.26
CA ALA A 569 -50.43 -17.64 17.03
C ALA A 569 -49.15 -16.96 17.59
N SER A 570 -48.97 -15.63 17.60
CA SER A 570 -49.83 -14.46 17.35
C SER A 570 -48.96 -13.22 17.16
N ASP A 571 -49.36 -12.37 16.20
CA ASP A 571 -49.19 -10.93 16.02
C ASP A 571 -47.91 -10.15 16.41
N SER A 572 -47.50 -9.37 15.40
CA SER A 572 -46.63 -8.17 15.41
C SER A 572 -45.12 -8.36 15.37
N GLU A 573 -44.59 -8.88 14.25
CA GLU A 573 -43.26 -8.48 13.70
C GLU A 573 -42.95 -9.09 12.31
N TRP A 574 -43.97 -9.31 11.47
CA TRP A 574 -43.81 -10.08 10.22
C TRP A 574 -43.72 -9.28 8.92
N GLU A 575 -43.74 -7.94 8.96
CA GLU A 575 -43.52 -7.09 7.77
C GLU A 575 -42.06 -6.58 7.63
N SER A 576 -41.23 -6.72 8.66
CA SER A 576 -39.82 -6.25 8.63
C SER A 576 -38.80 -7.30 8.19
N CYS A 577 -39.17 -8.59 8.16
CA CYS A 577 -38.23 -9.68 7.85
C CYS A 577 -38.22 -10.12 6.37
N ILE A 578 -39.16 -9.63 5.54
CA ILE A 578 -39.21 -9.95 4.10
C ILE A 578 -38.40 -8.95 3.26
N LEU A 579 -37.99 -7.80 3.82
CA LEU A 579 -37.17 -6.80 3.12
C LEU A 579 -35.66 -6.98 3.28
N LEU A 580 -35.20 -7.84 4.21
CA LEU A 580 -33.77 -8.07 4.47
C LEU A 580 -33.23 -9.39 3.89
N SER A 581 -34.10 -10.35 3.57
CA SER A 581 -33.72 -11.64 2.96
C SER A 581 -33.72 -11.62 1.43
N ALA A 582 -34.26 -10.56 0.82
CA ALA A 582 -34.15 -10.29 -0.60
C ALA A 582 -32.73 -9.83 -1.01
N PHE A 583 -31.98 -9.20 -0.09
CA PHE A 583 -30.70 -8.57 -0.40
C PHE A 583 -29.50 -9.54 -0.50
N GLU A 584 -29.62 -10.80 -0.05
CA GLU A 584 -28.51 -11.79 -0.06
C GLU A 584 -28.57 -12.80 -1.21
N PHE A 585 -29.65 -12.87 -2.00
CA PHE A 585 -29.79 -13.90 -3.04
C PHE A 585 -29.31 -13.48 -4.44
N ALA A 586 -29.01 -12.20 -4.67
CA ALA A 586 -28.65 -11.70 -6.00
C ALA A 586 -27.14 -11.53 -6.24
N TYR A 587 -26.29 -12.01 -5.32
CA TYR A 587 -24.83 -11.91 -5.46
C TYR A 587 -24.14 -13.20 -5.93
N ASN A 588 -24.88 -14.30 -6.16
CA ASN A 588 -24.29 -15.55 -6.68
C ASN A 588 -25.24 -16.29 -7.64
N GLY A 589 -25.10 -16.02 -8.94
CA GLY A 589 -25.64 -16.83 -10.03
C GLY A 589 -25.40 -16.09 -11.35
N ILE A 590 -24.69 -16.62 -12.34
CA ILE A 590 -25.05 -17.86 -13.04
C ILE A 590 -23.77 -18.56 -13.52
N GLY A 591 -23.65 -19.84 -13.19
CA GLY A 591 -22.82 -20.78 -13.92
C GLY A 591 -23.44 -21.08 -15.29
N ILE A 592 -22.61 -21.04 -16.33
CA ILE A 592 -22.95 -21.53 -17.67
C ILE A 592 -23.20 -23.06 -17.57
N ILE A 593 -24.40 -23.50 -17.94
CA ILE A 593 -24.65 -24.86 -18.44
C ILE A 593 -25.25 -24.73 -19.84
N SER A 594 -24.45 -25.05 -20.85
CA SER A 594 -24.91 -25.65 -22.11
C SER A 594 -23.72 -26.14 -22.94
N VAL A 595 -23.06 -27.21 -22.49
CA VAL A 595 -22.55 -28.27 -23.39
C VAL A 595 -22.79 -29.60 -22.69
N LEU A 596 -24.01 -30.13 -22.79
CA LEU A 596 -24.21 -31.56 -22.62
C LEU A 596 -23.76 -32.23 -23.91
N GLN A 597 -22.64 -32.94 -23.83
CA GLN A 597 -22.39 -34.30 -24.35
C GLN A 597 -20.90 -34.46 -24.62
N ASN A 598 -20.15 -34.87 -23.60
CA ASN A 598 -19.27 -36.04 -23.70
C ASN A 598 -18.74 -36.42 -22.31
N HIS A 599 -18.83 -37.72 -22.03
CA HIS A 599 -18.54 -38.35 -20.76
C HIS A 599 -17.11 -38.10 -20.28
N HIS A 600 -16.95 -37.56 -19.07
CA HIS A 600 -16.06 -38.09 -18.03
C HIS A 600 -16.45 -37.50 -16.67
N SER A 601 -16.92 -38.34 -15.76
CA SER A 601 -17.33 -37.99 -14.41
C SER A 601 -16.13 -37.46 -13.60
N VAL A 602 -16.10 -36.16 -13.30
CA VAL A 602 -15.27 -35.60 -12.23
C VAL A 602 -16.18 -35.40 -11.03
N HIS A 603 -15.99 -36.19 -9.97
CA HIS A 603 -16.64 -35.93 -8.69
C HIS A 603 -16.05 -34.66 -8.07
N LEU A 604 -16.78 -33.55 -8.08
CA LEU A 604 -16.44 -32.36 -7.30
C LEU A 604 -16.62 -32.69 -5.82
N LYS A 605 -15.53 -32.63 -5.03
CA LYS A 605 -15.57 -32.75 -3.57
C LYS A 605 -16.25 -31.51 -2.96
N ALA A 606 -17.03 -31.69 -1.91
CA ALA A 606 -17.64 -30.58 -1.17
C ALA A 606 -16.57 -29.74 -0.46
N MET A 607 -16.70 -28.41 -0.39
CA MET A 607 -15.72 -27.53 0.28
C MET A 607 -16.12 -27.29 1.74
N ALA A 608 -15.16 -27.40 2.66
CA ALA A 608 -15.35 -27.16 4.09
C ALA A 608 -14.39 -26.08 4.61
N ILE A 609 -14.87 -25.25 5.53
CA ILE A 609 -14.05 -24.25 6.22
C ILE A 609 -13.56 -24.84 7.54
N LEU A 610 -12.25 -24.78 7.76
CA LEU A 610 -11.63 -25.27 9.00
C LEU A 610 -11.47 -24.14 10.00
N ILE A 611 -11.88 -24.38 11.25
CA ILE A 611 -11.71 -23.43 12.36
C ILE A 611 -10.74 -24.03 13.38
N ILE A 612 -9.54 -23.45 13.44
CA ILE A 612 -8.60 -23.72 14.53
C ILE A 612 -9.04 -22.95 15.77
N GLY A 613 -9.25 -23.66 16.88
CA GLY A 613 -9.82 -23.08 18.10
C GLY A 613 -11.34 -22.88 18.04
N GLY A 614 -12.06 -23.75 17.33
CA GLY A 614 -13.51 -23.64 17.11
C GLY A 614 -14.39 -23.76 18.37
N THR A 615 -13.85 -24.26 19.48
CA THR A 615 -14.53 -24.22 20.80
C THR A 615 -14.18 -22.97 21.63
N GLY A 616 -13.38 -22.06 21.07
CA GLY A 616 -12.94 -20.82 21.71
C GLY A 616 -13.97 -19.70 21.61
N ALA A 617 -13.70 -18.59 22.30
CA ALA A 617 -14.63 -17.47 22.42
C ALA A 617 -14.99 -16.80 21.07
N THR A 618 -14.06 -16.79 20.10
CA THR A 618 -14.29 -16.27 18.75
C THR A 618 -14.67 -17.38 17.75
N GLY A 619 -14.15 -18.59 17.93
CA GLY A 619 -14.40 -19.72 17.04
C GLY A 619 -15.82 -20.25 17.11
N GLN A 620 -16.43 -20.28 18.29
CA GLN A 620 -17.79 -20.83 18.45
C GLN A 620 -18.88 -19.94 17.82
N PRO A 621 -18.89 -18.60 18.01
CA PRO A 621 -19.81 -17.72 17.27
C PRO A 621 -19.56 -17.77 15.76
N LEU A 622 -18.29 -17.86 15.32
CA LEU A 622 -17.96 -17.99 13.90
C LEU A 622 -18.52 -19.29 13.30
N ALA A 623 -18.39 -20.42 13.99
CA ALA A 623 -18.94 -21.70 13.56
C ALA A 623 -20.47 -21.64 13.40
N LYS A 624 -21.17 -20.94 14.30
CA LYS A 624 -22.60 -20.68 14.20
C LYS A 624 -22.94 -19.85 12.96
N LEU A 625 -22.24 -18.74 12.73
CA LEU A 625 -22.47 -17.88 11.56
C LEU A 625 -22.27 -18.64 10.24
N LEU A 626 -21.15 -19.37 10.13
CA LEU A 626 -20.85 -20.16 8.93
C LEU A 626 -21.87 -21.27 8.68
N HIS A 627 -22.28 -21.98 9.73
CA HIS A 627 -23.27 -23.05 9.61
C HIS A 627 -24.66 -22.52 9.25
N SER A 628 -25.09 -21.42 9.87
CA SER A 628 -26.37 -20.76 9.53
C SER A 628 -26.40 -20.25 8.08
N ALA A 629 -25.25 -19.88 7.53
CA ALA A 629 -25.09 -19.50 6.13
C ALA A 629 -24.92 -20.69 5.16
N GLY A 630 -25.05 -21.94 5.66
CA GLY A 630 -25.00 -23.15 4.85
C GLY A 630 -23.59 -23.65 4.50
N HIS A 631 -22.53 -23.07 5.08
CA HIS A 631 -21.17 -23.58 4.88
C HIS A 631 -20.93 -24.87 5.69
N SER A 632 -20.20 -25.82 5.08
CA SER A 632 -19.67 -26.97 5.81
C SER A 632 -18.52 -26.51 6.71
N VAL A 633 -18.59 -26.84 7.99
CA VAL A 633 -17.62 -26.39 9.00
C VAL A 633 -16.98 -27.61 9.67
N ILE A 634 -15.65 -27.62 9.68
CA ILE A 634 -14.85 -28.53 10.51
C ILE A 634 -14.24 -27.68 11.62
N ILE A 635 -14.41 -28.10 12.85
CA ILE A 635 -13.80 -27.44 13.99
C ILE A 635 -12.76 -28.33 14.64
N THR A 636 -11.78 -27.70 15.27
CA THR A 636 -10.76 -28.42 16.01
C THR A 636 -10.88 -28.15 17.50
N SER A 637 -10.53 -29.15 18.30
CA SER A 637 -10.33 -29.00 19.73
C SER A 637 -9.25 -29.99 20.20
N ARG A 638 -8.63 -29.75 21.35
CA ARG A 638 -7.61 -30.67 21.89
C ARG A 638 -8.16 -32.08 22.15
N SER A 639 -9.44 -32.19 22.50
CA SER A 639 -10.10 -33.48 22.79
C SER A 639 -10.76 -34.12 21.56
N GLY A 640 -10.78 -33.40 20.42
CA GLY A 640 -11.55 -33.78 19.22
C GLY A 640 -13.06 -33.81 19.41
N LYS A 641 -13.57 -33.24 20.49
CA LYS A 641 -15.00 -33.10 20.76
C LYS A 641 -15.46 -31.69 20.50
N ALA A 642 -16.69 -31.56 20.02
CA ALA A 642 -17.39 -30.29 20.00
C ALA A 642 -18.90 -30.50 20.14
N VAL A 643 -19.63 -29.40 20.30
CA VAL A 643 -21.10 -29.43 20.35
C VAL A 643 -21.62 -29.73 18.95
N GLU A 644 -22.61 -30.61 18.84
CA GLU A 644 -23.39 -30.81 17.61
C GLU A 644 -23.88 -29.46 17.04
N PRO A 645 -23.94 -29.26 15.71
CA PRO A 645 -23.84 -30.27 14.64
C PRO A 645 -22.47 -30.33 13.93
N TYR A 646 -21.42 -29.78 14.54
CA TYR A 646 -20.13 -29.60 13.85
C TYR A 646 -19.29 -30.87 13.86
N LYS A 647 -18.67 -31.21 12.71
CA LYS A 647 -17.59 -32.20 12.66
C LYS A 647 -16.39 -31.68 13.45
N SER A 648 -15.85 -32.50 14.35
CA SER A 648 -14.72 -32.11 15.21
C SER A 648 -13.59 -33.12 15.18
N VAL A 649 -12.35 -32.63 15.21
CA VAL A 649 -11.13 -33.44 15.28
C VAL A 649 -10.16 -32.96 16.34
N ALA A 650 -9.35 -33.90 16.83
CA ALA A 650 -8.25 -33.58 17.74
C ALA A 650 -7.18 -32.75 17.01
N PHE A 651 -6.80 -31.63 17.60
CA PHE A 651 -5.71 -30.78 17.13
C PHE A 651 -4.98 -30.16 18.32
N ASP A 652 -3.66 -30.27 18.34
CA ASP A 652 -2.81 -29.65 19.35
C ASP A 652 -1.56 -29.07 18.69
N TRP A 653 -1.33 -27.76 18.89
CA TRP A 653 -0.14 -27.05 18.40
C TRP A 653 1.17 -27.67 18.90
N PHE A 654 1.14 -28.38 20.03
CA PHE A 654 2.31 -29.03 20.63
C PHE A 654 2.48 -30.49 20.21
N ASP A 655 1.57 -31.03 19.39
CA ASP A 655 1.65 -32.40 18.88
C ASP A 655 1.44 -32.42 17.35
N PRO A 656 2.54 -32.37 16.56
CA PRO A 656 2.49 -32.40 15.12
C PRO A 656 1.80 -33.65 14.53
N SER A 657 1.69 -34.74 15.29
CA SER A 657 0.97 -35.94 14.84
C SER A 657 -0.53 -35.68 14.64
N THR A 658 -1.05 -34.61 15.24
CA THR A 658 -2.46 -34.20 15.10
C THR A 658 -2.74 -33.33 13.88
N PHE A 659 -1.72 -32.80 13.20
CA PHE A 659 -1.87 -31.79 12.14
C PHE A 659 -2.58 -32.30 10.90
N GLU A 660 -2.51 -33.60 10.61
CA GLU A 660 -3.24 -34.21 9.48
C GLU A 660 -4.71 -34.49 9.79
N ASN A 661 -5.12 -34.56 11.06
CA ASN A 661 -6.47 -34.97 11.45
C ASN A 661 -7.58 -34.16 10.75
N PRO A 662 -7.50 -32.81 10.64
CA PRO A 662 -8.51 -32.03 9.94
C PRO A 662 -8.72 -32.41 8.48
N PHE A 663 -7.67 -32.87 7.80
CA PHE A 663 -7.72 -33.23 6.38
C PHE A 663 -8.16 -34.69 6.15
N ASN A 664 -8.20 -35.50 7.21
CA ASN A 664 -8.50 -36.93 7.14
C ASN A 664 -9.91 -37.30 7.64
N ILE A 665 -10.61 -36.39 8.34
CA ILE A 665 -11.94 -36.67 8.92
C ILE A 665 -13.01 -36.94 7.87
N ASP A 666 -12.89 -36.34 6.69
CA ASP A 666 -13.86 -36.50 5.62
C ASP A 666 -13.17 -36.46 4.26
N PRO A 667 -12.77 -37.63 3.73
CA PRO A 667 -12.12 -37.72 2.42
C PRO A 667 -12.99 -37.22 1.26
N SER A 668 -14.30 -37.06 1.46
CA SER A 668 -15.24 -36.56 0.46
C SER A 668 -15.34 -35.03 0.41
N SER A 669 -14.79 -34.34 1.40
CA SER A 669 -14.64 -32.88 1.40
C SER A 669 -13.17 -32.45 1.29
N SER A 670 -12.96 -31.21 0.84
CA SER A 670 -11.66 -30.54 0.83
C SER A 670 -11.74 -29.25 1.61
N ILE A 671 -10.62 -28.86 2.23
CA ILE A 671 -10.50 -27.62 3.00
C ILE A 671 -9.76 -26.60 2.14
N ASP A 672 -10.40 -25.49 1.83
CA ASP A 672 -9.83 -24.40 1.03
C ASP A 672 -9.59 -23.13 1.85
N LYS A 673 -10.26 -22.96 3.00
CA LYS A 673 -10.13 -21.79 3.88
C LYS A 673 -9.98 -22.20 5.35
N ILE A 674 -9.08 -21.51 6.07
CA ILE A 674 -8.79 -21.75 7.49
C ILE A 674 -8.97 -20.46 8.30
N TYR A 675 -9.75 -20.52 9.40
CA TYR A 675 -9.64 -19.56 10.50
C TYR A 675 -8.58 -20.04 11.49
N LEU A 676 -7.56 -19.22 11.71
CA LEU A 676 -6.34 -19.60 12.43
C LEU A 676 -6.24 -18.86 13.77
N VAL A 677 -6.27 -19.62 14.87
CA VAL A 677 -5.96 -19.14 16.22
C VAL A 677 -4.65 -19.78 16.68
N SER A 678 -3.64 -18.95 16.94
CA SER A 678 -2.28 -19.39 17.30
C SER A 678 -2.16 -19.86 18.76
N PRO A 679 -1.14 -20.66 19.12
CA PRO A 679 -0.84 -20.96 20.52
C PRO A 679 -0.41 -19.69 21.29
N PRO A 680 -0.67 -19.60 22.60
CA PRO A 680 -0.34 -18.43 23.42
C PRO A 680 1.14 -18.44 23.86
N VAL A 681 2.05 -18.29 22.90
CA VAL A 681 3.51 -18.24 23.11
C VAL A 681 4.11 -17.00 22.43
N VAL A 682 5.27 -16.54 22.91
CA VAL A 682 5.89 -15.28 22.43
C VAL A 682 6.24 -15.35 20.94
N ASN A 683 6.73 -16.50 20.48
CA ASN A 683 7.04 -16.76 19.09
C ASN A 683 6.30 -18.02 18.61
N PRO A 684 5.07 -17.88 18.10
CA PRO A 684 4.28 -19.02 17.61
C PRO A 684 4.73 -19.51 16.23
N GLY A 685 5.59 -18.77 15.51
CA GLY A 685 6.01 -19.08 14.14
C GLY A 685 6.53 -20.52 13.98
N PRO A 686 7.55 -20.97 14.74
CA PRO A 686 8.07 -22.34 14.63
C PRO A 686 7.01 -23.44 14.80
N MET A 687 5.94 -23.18 15.58
CA MET A 687 4.87 -24.15 15.83
C MET A 687 3.80 -24.15 14.75
N THR A 688 3.50 -22.99 14.16
CA THR A 688 2.41 -22.85 13.18
C THR A 688 2.88 -23.09 11.74
N LYS A 689 4.15 -22.79 11.42
CA LYS A 689 4.73 -22.96 10.07
C LYS A 689 4.47 -24.37 9.49
N PRO A 690 4.78 -25.49 10.19
CA PRO A 690 4.58 -26.82 9.62
C PRO A 690 3.12 -27.15 9.30
N PHE A 691 2.17 -26.65 10.10
CA PHE A 691 0.75 -26.83 9.83
C PHE A 691 0.29 -25.98 8.64
N ILE A 692 0.77 -24.73 8.53
CA ILE A 692 0.46 -23.84 7.40
C ILE A 692 0.97 -24.47 6.09
N ASP A 693 2.19 -24.99 6.08
CA ASP A 693 2.77 -25.66 4.91
C ASP A 693 1.98 -26.90 4.52
N LEU A 694 1.63 -27.73 5.52
CA LEU A 694 0.77 -28.88 5.30
C LEU A 694 -0.57 -28.45 4.71
N ALA A 695 -1.22 -27.44 5.29
CA ALA A 695 -2.51 -26.94 4.82
C ALA A 695 -2.45 -26.44 3.37
N ILE A 696 -1.43 -25.65 3.01
CA ILE A 696 -1.21 -25.19 1.63
C ILE A 696 -1.00 -26.40 0.71
N SER A 697 -0.19 -27.38 1.11
CA SER A 697 0.04 -28.61 0.32
C SER A 697 -1.22 -29.45 0.11
N LYS A 698 -2.20 -29.35 1.03
CA LYS A 698 -3.51 -30.03 0.95
C LYS A 698 -4.57 -29.20 0.20
N GLY A 699 -4.20 -28.03 -0.33
CA GLY A 699 -5.05 -27.21 -1.20
C GLY A 699 -5.73 -26.01 -0.53
N VAL A 700 -5.32 -25.65 0.69
CA VAL A 700 -5.81 -24.43 1.36
C VAL A 700 -5.32 -23.19 0.61
N LYS A 701 -6.25 -22.31 0.29
CA LYS A 701 -6.03 -21.09 -0.49
C LYS A 701 -6.06 -19.83 0.35
N LYS A 702 -6.78 -19.84 1.49
CA LYS A 702 -6.99 -18.65 2.31
C LYS A 702 -6.86 -18.90 3.81
N PHE A 703 -6.13 -18.02 4.50
CA PHE A 703 -6.05 -18.00 5.97
C PHE A 703 -6.66 -16.72 6.54
N VAL A 704 -7.58 -16.82 7.48
CA VAL A 704 -8.04 -15.70 8.30
C VAL A 704 -7.43 -15.85 9.69
N LEU A 705 -6.40 -15.06 9.97
CA LEU A 705 -5.64 -15.11 11.23
C LEU A 705 -6.28 -14.21 12.27
N LEU A 706 -6.59 -14.75 13.45
CA LEU A 706 -6.87 -13.96 14.64
C LEU A 706 -5.55 -13.45 15.22
N SER A 707 -5.33 -12.15 15.13
CA SER A 707 -4.13 -11.43 15.58
C SER A 707 -4.46 -10.49 16.76
N ALA A 708 -3.66 -9.45 16.95
CA ALA A 708 -3.87 -8.37 17.92
C ALA A 708 -3.42 -7.02 17.33
N THR A 709 -3.89 -5.91 17.89
CA THR A 709 -3.50 -4.54 17.50
C THR A 709 -1.99 -4.33 17.50
N VAL A 710 -1.28 -4.91 18.47
CA VAL A 710 0.19 -4.77 18.60
C VAL A 710 1.00 -5.63 17.63
N ALA A 711 0.37 -6.59 16.94
CA ALA A 711 1.06 -7.55 16.09
C ALA A 711 1.05 -7.13 14.62
N TYR A 712 2.23 -6.98 14.03
CA TYR A 712 2.47 -6.63 12.62
C TYR A 712 3.62 -7.51 12.07
N PRO A 713 3.85 -7.57 10.74
CA PRO A 713 4.94 -8.35 10.18
C PRO A 713 6.27 -8.07 10.90
N GLU A 714 7.05 -9.12 11.15
CA GLU A 714 8.32 -9.11 11.89
C GLU A 714 8.21 -8.98 13.42
N SER A 715 7.07 -8.54 13.97
CA SER A 715 6.88 -8.41 15.43
C SER A 715 6.77 -9.76 16.15
N LEU A 716 6.91 -9.75 17.47
CA LEU A 716 6.56 -10.90 18.34
C LEU A 716 5.05 -11.21 18.28
N LEU A 717 4.62 -12.25 19.02
CA LEU A 717 3.25 -12.77 19.02
C LEU A 717 2.86 -13.26 17.62
N THR A 718 1.64 -12.98 17.18
CA THR A 718 1.14 -13.36 15.85
C THR A 718 1.86 -12.65 14.69
N GLY A 719 2.71 -11.64 14.95
CA GLY A 719 3.49 -10.95 13.91
C GLY A 719 4.42 -11.87 13.11
N LYS A 720 4.97 -12.91 13.76
CA LYS A 720 5.74 -13.97 13.08
C LYS A 720 4.90 -14.86 12.17
N ILE A 721 3.59 -14.94 12.40
CA ILE A 721 2.66 -15.63 11.50
C ILE A 721 2.28 -14.72 10.34
N HIS A 722 2.16 -13.40 10.56
CA HIS A 722 1.95 -12.42 9.46
C HIS A 722 3.09 -12.49 8.46
N GLU A 723 4.32 -12.36 8.96
CA GLU A 723 5.56 -12.48 8.19
C GLU A 723 5.54 -13.76 7.35
N TYR A 724 5.18 -14.89 7.97
CA TYR A 724 5.14 -16.16 7.25
C TYR A 724 4.04 -16.27 6.19
N LEU A 725 2.82 -15.82 6.49
CA LEU A 725 1.73 -15.84 5.51
C LEU A 725 2.07 -14.97 4.29
N ILE A 726 2.75 -13.83 4.49
CA ILE A 726 3.28 -12.99 3.41
C ILE A 726 4.33 -13.76 2.59
N GLU A 727 5.31 -14.40 3.25
CA GLU A 727 6.38 -15.17 2.59
C GLU A 727 5.84 -16.31 1.71
N THR A 728 4.80 -17.02 2.18
CA THR A 728 4.19 -18.13 1.43
C THR A 728 3.43 -17.65 0.19
N GLY A 729 2.96 -16.40 0.18
CA GLY A 729 2.15 -15.82 -0.89
C GLY A 729 0.69 -16.30 -0.93
N VAL A 730 0.26 -17.11 0.04
CA VAL A 730 -1.14 -17.55 0.19
C VAL A 730 -2.05 -16.34 0.48
N ASP A 731 -3.31 -16.41 0.07
CA ASP A 731 -4.25 -15.35 0.46
C ASP A 731 -4.44 -15.36 1.97
N TYR A 732 -4.40 -14.18 2.59
CA TYR A 732 -4.65 -14.07 4.01
C TYR A 732 -5.38 -12.80 4.40
N VAL A 733 -6.06 -12.84 5.54
CA VAL A 733 -6.59 -11.66 6.23
C VAL A 733 -6.18 -11.77 7.70
N ALA A 734 -5.41 -10.80 8.19
CA ALA A 734 -5.07 -10.73 9.60
C ALA A 734 -6.04 -9.78 10.31
N LEU A 735 -6.94 -10.35 11.10
CA LEU A 735 -7.85 -9.59 11.95
C LEU A 735 -7.13 -9.18 13.22
N ARG A 736 -7.00 -7.88 13.45
CA ARG A 736 -6.26 -7.27 14.58
C ARG A 736 -7.28 -6.63 15.54
N PRO A 737 -7.99 -7.43 16.33
CA PRO A 737 -8.95 -6.90 17.28
C PRO A 737 -8.27 -6.12 18.40
N THR A 738 -8.97 -5.11 18.90
CA THR A 738 -8.67 -4.43 20.17
C THR A 738 -9.05 -5.32 21.35
N TRP A 739 -9.02 -4.79 22.58
CA TRP A 739 -9.26 -5.56 23.80
C TRP A 739 -10.71 -6.04 23.93
N PHE A 740 -10.89 -7.29 24.36
CA PHE A 740 -12.20 -7.95 24.31
C PHE A 740 -13.09 -7.52 25.47
N MET A 741 -14.38 -7.27 25.19
CA MET A 741 -15.40 -7.06 26.23
C MET A 741 -15.49 -8.27 27.18
N GLN A 742 -15.28 -9.48 26.65
CA GLN A 742 -15.30 -10.74 27.39
C GLN A 742 -14.27 -10.81 28.52
N ASN A 743 -13.24 -9.95 28.52
CA ASN A 743 -12.28 -9.85 29.63
C ASN A 743 -12.97 -9.40 30.93
N PHE A 744 -14.04 -8.59 30.87
CA PHE A 744 -14.81 -8.21 32.06
C PHE A 744 -15.51 -9.39 32.73
N VAL A 745 -15.86 -10.42 31.96
CA VAL A 745 -16.47 -11.65 32.49
C VAL A 745 -15.41 -12.66 32.92
N ARG A 746 -14.35 -12.83 32.11
CA ARG A 746 -13.37 -13.91 32.31
C ARG A 746 -12.18 -13.52 33.17
N GLN A 747 -11.53 -12.41 32.85
CA GLN A 747 -10.32 -11.94 33.53
C GLN A 747 -10.67 -11.15 34.78
N PHE A 748 -11.61 -10.20 34.66
CA PHE A 748 -12.01 -9.32 35.77
C PHE A 748 -13.23 -9.85 36.54
N GLY A 749 -13.88 -10.92 36.09
CA GLY A 749 -15.16 -11.37 36.68
C GLY A 749 -15.09 -11.59 38.20
N HIS A 750 -14.08 -12.35 38.65
CA HIS A 750 -13.85 -12.60 40.07
C HIS A 750 -13.50 -11.32 40.83
N THR A 751 -12.63 -10.47 40.31
CA THR A 751 -12.20 -9.25 41.02
C THR A 751 -13.29 -8.19 41.09
N ILE A 752 -14.14 -8.10 40.07
CA ILE A 752 -15.33 -7.25 40.09
C ILE A 752 -16.34 -7.80 41.11
N LYS A 753 -16.58 -9.12 41.13
CA LYS A 753 -17.53 -9.74 42.04
C LYS A 753 -17.10 -9.61 43.51
N GLU A 754 -15.88 -10.04 43.83
CA GLU A 754 -15.42 -10.19 45.21
C GLU A 754 -14.73 -8.94 45.78
N HIS A 755 -14.20 -8.06 44.91
CA HIS A 755 -13.34 -6.95 45.34
C HIS A 755 -13.72 -5.59 44.74
N ASP A 756 -14.82 -5.51 43.98
CA ASP A 756 -15.25 -4.28 43.30
C ASP A 756 -14.15 -3.68 42.38
N HIS A 757 -13.18 -4.46 41.91
CA HIS A 757 -12.00 -3.92 41.22
C HIS A 757 -11.81 -4.47 39.80
N VAL A 758 -11.38 -3.56 38.91
CA VAL A 758 -10.77 -3.89 37.61
C VAL A 758 -9.30 -3.47 37.68
N TYR A 759 -8.38 -4.38 37.42
CA TYR A 759 -6.94 -4.09 37.46
C TYR A 759 -6.39 -3.97 36.04
N SER A 760 -5.65 -2.90 35.74
CA SER A 760 -4.99 -2.75 34.44
C SER A 760 -3.71 -1.92 34.52
N VAL A 761 -2.85 -2.07 33.52
CA VAL A 761 -1.68 -1.20 33.29
C VAL A 761 -1.95 -0.14 32.23
N ALA A 762 -3.18 -0.04 31.71
CA ALA A 762 -3.53 0.89 30.64
C ALA A 762 -3.51 2.37 31.07
N GLY A 763 -3.44 2.65 32.38
CA GLY A 763 -3.45 4.01 32.91
C GLY A 763 -4.71 4.76 32.49
N ASP A 764 -4.54 5.92 31.87
CA ASP A 764 -5.64 6.75 31.35
C ASP A 764 -5.92 6.50 29.85
N GLY A 765 -5.33 5.45 29.28
CA GLY A 765 -5.52 5.10 27.88
C GLY A 765 -6.97 4.72 27.56
N GLN A 766 -7.41 5.10 26.37
CA GLN A 766 -8.74 4.79 25.85
C GLN A 766 -8.70 3.56 24.95
N ILE A 767 -9.72 2.72 25.08
CA ILE A 767 -9.82 1.43 24.41
C ILE A 767 -11.20 1.33 23.74
N PRO A 768 -11.26 1.00 22.44
CA PRO A 768 -12.50 0.65 21.78
C PRO A 768 -12.80 -0.83 22.03
N PHE A 769 -13.30 -1.18 23.22
CA PHE A 769 -13.52 -2.59 23.60
C PHE A 769 -14.40 -3.31 22.58
N VAL A 770 -13.95 -4.44 22.06
CA VAL A 770 -14.63 -5.17 20.97
C VAL A 770 -15.27 -6.47 21.49
N SER A 771 -16.48 -6.80 21.03
CA SER A 771 -17.12 -8.09 21.36
C SER A 771 -16.55 -9.23 20.52
N VAL A 772 -16.42 -10.43 21.08
CA VAL A 772 -16.05 -11.64 20.30
C VAL A 772 -17.05 -11.96 19.19
N ASP A 773 -18.33 -11.56 19.31
CA ASP A 773 -19.32 -11.71 18.24
C ASP A 773 -19.01 -10.79 17.06
N ASP A 774 -18.47 -9.60 17.32
CA ASP A 774 -18.06 -8.65 16.28
C ASP A 774 -16.79 -9.13 15.57
N ILE A 775 -15.87 -9.74 16.31
CA ILE A 775 -14.70 -10.44 15.75
C ILE A 775 -15.15 -11.60 14.87
N ALA A 776 -16.11 -12.41 15.33
CA ALA A 776 -16.64 -13.52 14.55
C ALA A 776 -17.34 -13.05 13.26
N ARG A 777 -18.06 -11.92 13.29
CA ARG A 777 -18.64 -11.33 12.07
C ARG A 777 -17.56 -10.84 11.10
N ALA A 778 -16.49 -10.22 11.59
CA ALA A 778 -15.35 -9.83 10.74
C ALA A 778 -14.63 -11.06 10.14
N ALA A 779 -14.49 -12.15 10.91
CA ALA A 779 -13.95 -13.41 10.44
C ALA A 779 -14.84 -14.09 9.40
N PHE A 780 -16.16 -14.05 9.60
CA PHE A 780 -17.14 -14.53 8.63
C PHE A 780 -17.00 -13.77 7.31
N GLU A 781 -17.03 -12.43 7.33
CA GLU A 781 -16.84 -11.58 6.14
C GLU A 781 -15.52 -11.91 5.42
N ALA A 782 -14.43 -12.04 6.16
CA ALA A 782 -13.11 -12.35 5.61
C ALA A 782 -13.04 -13.74 4.97
N LEU A 783 -13.76 -14.74 5.49
CA LEU A 783 -13.79 -16.10 4.95
C LEU A 783 -14.70 -16.23 3.73
N THR A 784 -15.81 -15.48 3.69
CA THR A 784 -16.85 -15.62 2.65
C THR A 784 -16.71 -14.64 1.49
N THR A 785 -15.97 -13.54 1.66
CA THR A 785 -15.75 -12.55 0.59
C THR A 785 -14.47 -12.82 -0.19
N GLU A 786 -14.59 -13.04 -1.51
CA GLU A 786 -13.44 -13.35 -2.40
C GLU A 786 -12.51 -12.14 -2.62
N ASN A 787 -13.04 -10.91 -2.58
CA ASN A 787 -12.26 -9.70 -2.91
C ASN A 787 -11.33 -9.19 -1.78
N ILE A 788 -11.35 -9.81 -0.60
CA ILE A 788 -10.48 -9.41 0.51
C ILE A 788 -9.30 -10.39 0.56
N SER A 789 -8.16 -9.96 0.03
CA SER A 789 -6.90 -10.71 0.11
C SER A 789 -5.75 -9.81 0.56
N ARG A 790 -4.83 -10.39 1.34
CA ARG A 790 -3.59 -9.78 1.84
C ARG A 790 -3.82 -8.48 2.59
N ALA A 791 -4.74 -8.51 3.56
CA ALA A 791 -5.16 -7.34 4.32
C ALA A 791 -4.93 -7.50 5.84
N ASP A 792 -4.42 -6.44 6.47
CA ASP A 792 -4.41 -6.26 7.92
C ASP A 792 -5.58 -5.36 8.33
N ILE A 793 -6.55 -5.92 9.04
CA ILE A 793 -7.81 -5.23 9.38
C ILE A 793 -7.94 -5.10 10.90
N PHE A 794 -7.99 -3.87 11.41
CA PHE A 794 -8.34 -3.63 12.80
C PHE A 794 -9.81 -3.95 13.07
N VAL A 795 -10.11 -4.66 14.15
CA VAL A 795 -11.50 -4.93 14.56
C VAL A 795 -11.74 -4.23 15.89
N VAL A 796 -12.50 -3.15 15.86
CA VAL A 796 -12.61 -2.20 16.98
C VAL A 796 -14.04 -2.16 17.52
N GLY A 797 -14.21 -1.89 18.81
CA GLY A 797 -15.52 -1.56 19.38
C GLY A 797 -16.07 -0.23 18.84
N PRO A 798 -17.38 0.03 18.99
CA PRO A 798 -18.01 1.26 18.48
C PRO A 798 -17.63 2.53 19.26
N GLU A 799 -17.12 2.40 20.49
CA GLU A 799 -16.95 3.49 21.44
C GLU A 799 -15.62 3.39 22.20
N LEU A 800 -14.96 4.53 22.44
CA LEU A 800 -13.71 4.63 23.22
C LEU A 800 -13.99 4.82 24.70
N PHE A 801 -13.44 3.93 25.54
CA PHE A 801 -13.53 4.00 27.01
C PHE A 801 -12.17 3.89 27.67
N THR A 802 -11.92 4.67 28.72
CA THR A 802 -10.90 4.30 29.72
C THR A 802 -11.46 3.22 30.65
N TYR A 803 -10.60 2.49 31.35
CA TYR A 803 -11.07 1.55 32.39
C TYR A 803 -11.81 2.26 33.53
N ASP A 804 -11.51 3.53 33.82
CA ASP A 804 -12.29 4.33 34.77
C ASP A 804 -13.73 4.53 34.27
N GLN A 805 -13.90 4.90 33.01
CA GLN A 805 -15.23 5.10 32.40
C GLN A 805 -16.00 3.78 32.29
N ALA A 806 -15.34 2.68 31.92
CA ALA A 806 -15.94 1.35 31.91
C ALA A 806 -16.37 0.91 33.32
N SER A 807 -15.54 1.15 34.34
CA SER A 807 -15.87 0.84 35.74
C SER A 807 -17.03 1.71 36.25
N LEU A 808 -17.09 2.98 35.85
CA LEU A 808 -18.20 3.87 36.17
C LEU A 808 -19.51 3.39 35.55
N LEU A 809 -19.48 2.98 34.28
CA LEU A 809 -20.63 2.42 33.57
C LEU A 809 -21.15 1.16 34.29
N LEU A 810 -20.24 0.25 34.66
CA LEU A 810 -20.59 -0.97 35.38
C LEU A 810 -21.12 -0.69 36.79
N SER A 811 -20.57 0.32 37.48
CA SER A 811 -21.04 0.76 38.80
C SER A 811 -22.50 1.20 38.78
N GLY A 812 -22.88 1.98 37.75
CA GLY A 812 -24.25 2.43 37.57
C GLY A 812 -25.23 1.27 37.34
N LEU A 813 -24.78 0.20 36.67
CA LEU A 813 -25.59 -1.00 36.41
C LEU A 813 -25.73 -1.90 37.65
N LEU A 814 -24.65 -2.09 38.41
CA LEU A 814 -24.65 -2.97 39.59
C LEU A 814 -25.18 -2.30 40.87
N GLY A 815 -25.29 -0.97 40.90
CA GLY A 815 -25.70 -0.22 42.09
C GLY A 815 -24.63 -0.21 43.21
N ARG A 816 -23.38 -0.60 42.90
CA ARG A 816 -22.22 -0.56 43.80
C ARG A 816 -21.00 -0.02 43.07
N ARG A 817 -20.02 0.50 43.81
CA ARG A 817 -18.87 1.21 43.24
C ARG A 817 -17.79 0.24 42.77
N ILE A 818 -17.66 0.06 41.46
CA ILE A 818 -16.54 -0.62 40.82
C ILE A 818 -15.41 0.39 40.56
N VAL A 819 -14.17 0.03 40.91
CA VAL A 819 -12.99 0.90 40.82
C VAL A 819 -11.94 0.29 39.91
N HIS A 820 -11.46 1.08 38.96
CA HIS A 820 -10.27 0.75 38.20
C HIS A 820 -9.01 1.03 39.05
N LYS A 821 -8.24 -0.03 39.30
CA LYS A 821 -6.95 -0.02 39.99
C LYS A 821 -5.83 -0.06 38.96
N ARG A 822 -5.11 1.06 38.87
CA ARG A 822 -3.87 1.15 38.07
C ARG A 822 -2.79 0.37 38.80
N ILE A 823 -2.22 -0.61 38.13
CA ILE A 823 -1.15 -1.45 38.66
C ILE A 823 0.12 -1.29 37.83
N THR A 824 1.22 -1.76 38.37
CA THR A 824 2.51 -1.85 37.66
C THR A 824 2.50 -3.00 36.65
N ARG A 825 3.38 -2.92 35.66
CA ARG A 825 3.58 -4.00 34.68
C ARG A 825 3.95 -5.34 35.33
N GLU A 826 4.69 -5.27 36.43
CA GLU A 826 5.12 -6.45 37.19
C GLU A 826 3.94 -7.12 37.90
N GLU A 827 3.11 -6.34 38.60
CA GLU A 827 1.87 -6.85 39.21
C GLU A 827 0.92 -7.43 38.15
N HIS A 828 0.83 -6.84 36.96
CA HIS A 828 -0.03 -7.37 35.90
C HIS A 828 0.49 -8.68 35.33
N LYS A 829 1.83 -8.82 35.19
CA LYS A 829 2.45 -10.09 34.82
C LYS A 829 2.14 -11.17 35.85
N ASP A 830 2.18 -10.85 37.15
CA ASP A 830 1.85 -11.80 38.21
C ASP A 830 0.38 -12.25 38.13
N ILE A 831 -0.55 -11.34 37.81
CA ILE A 831 -1.95 -11.67 37.54
C ILE A 831 -2.06 -12.67 36.38
N PHE A 832 -1.40 -12.42 35.24
CA PHE A 832 -1.39 -13.37 34.13
C PHE A 832 -0.76 -14.71 34.50
N GLY A 833 0.32 -14.71 35.28
CA GLY A 833 0.94 -15.92 35.81
C GLY A 833 -0.03 -16.77 36.65
N ALA A 834 -0.86 -16.13 37.47
CA ALA A 834 -1.91 -16.82 38.25
C ALA A 834 -2.98 -17.48 37.37
N PHE A 835 -3.20 -16.98 36.14
CA PHE A 835 -4.07 -17.59 35.13
C PHE A 835 -3.36 -18.66 34.27
N GLY A 836 -2.13 -19.05 34.62
CA GLY A 836 -1.36 -20.07 33.91
C GLY A 836 -0.75 -19.59 32.59
N VAL A 837 -0.65 -18.27 32.39
CA VAL A 837 0.01 -17.69 31.22
C VAL A 837 1.53 -17.81 31.39
N PRO A 838 2.29 -18.30 30.38
CA PRO A 838 3.74 -18.40 30.48
C PRO A 838 4.42 -17.05 30.79
N PRO A 839 5.46 -16.99 31.65
CA PRO A 839 6.05 -15.72 32.12
C PRO A 839 6.48 -14.76 31.00
N ASP A 840 7.16 -15.26 29.98
CA ASP A 840 7.62 -14.42 28.86
C ASP A 840 6.44 -13.89 28.03
N TYR A 841 5.39 -14.71 27.87
CA TYR A 841 4.17 -14.30 27.17
C TYR A 841 3.38 -13.28 27.98
N ALA A 842 3.27 -13.47 29.29
CA ALA A 842 2.69 -12.51 30.23
C ALA A 842 3.44 -11.17 30.19
N TYR A 843 4.77 -11.20 30.14
CA TYR A 843 5.58 -9.97 30.05
C TYR A 843 5.30 -9.17 28.77
N VAL A 844 5.16 -9.85 27.63
CA VAL A 844 4.83 -9.22 26.35
C VAL A 844 3.38 -8.70 26.35
N LEU A 845 2.41 -9.47 26.86
CA LEU A 845 1.01 -9.04 26.98
C LEU A 845 0.84 -7.83 27.91
N SER A 846 1.51 -7.82 29.06
CA SER A 846 1.49 -6.67 29.96
C SER A 846 2.14 -5.43 29.31
N GLY A 847 3.16 -5.61 28.46
CA GLY A 847 3.72 -4.52 27.67
C GLY A 847 2.76 -3.98 26.60
N ALA A 848 2.00 -4.87 25.97
CA ALA A 848 0.97 -4.49 25.02
C ALA A 848 -0.14 -3.66 25.68
N GLU A 849 -0.63 -4.09 26.86
CA GLU A 849 -1.64 -3.32 27.60
C GLU A 849 -1.08 -1.99 28.14
N GLU A 850 0.19 -1.97 28.56
CA GLU A 850 0.84 -0.74 29.00
C GLU A 850 0.90 0.30 27.88
N GLY A 851 1.13 -0.13 26.64
CA GLY A 851 1.15 0.73 25.45
C GLY A 851 -0.17 1.46 25.15
N ILE A 852 -1.29 1.05 25.74
CA ILE A 852 -2.60 1.71 25.56
C ILE A 852 -2.55 3.15 26.06
N ARG A 853 -1.79 3.44 27.13
CA ARG A 853 -1.65 4.80 27.68
C ARG A 853 -1.06 5.81 26.67
N ASN A 854 -0.39 5.31 25.63
CA ASN A 854 0.22 6.10 24.58
C ASN A 854 -0.68 6.27 23.34
N GLY A 855 -1.96 5.85 23.39
CA GLY A 855 -2.92 6.05 22.32
C GLY A 855 -2.96 4.95 21.25
N THR A 856 -2.24 3.83 21.44
CA THR A 856 -2.16 2.73 20.45
C THR A 856 -3.53 2.19 20.01
N GLU A 857 -4.48 2.08 20.93
CA GLU A 857 -5.84 1.60 20.64
C GLU A 857 -6.74 2.69 20.02
N VAL A 858 -6.44 3.98 20.29
CA VAL A 858 -7.08 5.12 19.64
C VAL A 858 -6.65 5.22 18.17
N ASP A 859 -5.38 4.92 17.88
CA ASP A 859 -4.88 4.84 16.50
C ASP A 859 -5.61 3.74 15.70
N ALA A 860 -5.83 2.56 16.31
CA ALA A 860 -6.62 1.50 15.71
C ALA A 860 -8.07 1.93 15.47
N PHE A 861 -8.69 2.64 16.42
CA PHE A 861 -10.04 3.20 16.27
C PHE A 861 -10.14 4.22 15.14
N ASN A 862 -9.12 5.08 14.99
CA ASN A 862 -9.07 6.15 14.00
C ASN A 862 -8.53 5.71 12.63
N ALA A 863 -8.16 4.44 12.47
CA ALA A 863 -7.70 3.91 11.19
C ALA A 863 -8.74 4.18 10.06
N PRO A 864 -8.31 4.32 8.80
CA PRO A 864 -9.22 4.49 7.67
C PRO A 864 -10.25 3.36 7.54
N PRO A 865 -11.46 3.61 7.02
CA PRO A 865 -12.52 2.61 6.91
C PRO A 865 -12.12 1.31 6.20
N GLU A 866 -11.24 1.38 5.21
CA GLU A 866 -10.72 0.22 4.47
C GLU A 866 -9.80 -0.68 5.32
N ARG A 867 -9.18 -0.13 6.38
CA ARG A 867 -8.27 -0.83 7.30
C ARG A 867 -8.92 -1.19 8.64
N LYS A 868 -10.22 -0.92 8.82
CA LYS A 868 -10.93 -1.26 10.06
C LYS A 868 -12.31 -1.85 9.83
N ARG A 869 -12.81 -2.56 10.84
CA ARG A 869 -14.20 -2.97 10.99
C ARG A 869 -14.66 -2.53 12.37
N VAL A 870 -15.73 -1.74 12.40
CA VAL A 870 -16.32 -1.24 13.65
C VAL A 870 -17.41 -2.20 14.09
N GLY A 871 -17.28 -2.70 15.32
CA GLY A 871 -18.24 -3.55 15.99
C GLY A 871 -19.58 -2.87 16.19
N LYS A 872 -20.63 -3.67 16.40
CA LYS A 872 -21.98 -3.15 16.63
C LYS A 872 -22.38 -3.24 18.10
N THR A 873 -21.77 -4.13 18.87
CA THR A 873 -22.08 -4.30 20.29
C THR A 873 -21.44 -3.18 21.08
N THR A 874 -22.23 -2.42 21.84
CA THR A 874 -21.74 -1.42 22.77
C THR A 874 -21.30 -2.05 24.10
N LEU A 875 -20.39 -1.40 24.82
CA LEU A 875 -19.91 -1.92 26.11
C LEU A 875 -21.05 -2.00 27.14
N LYS A 876 -22.00 -1.05 27.07
CA LYS A 876 -23.19 -1.03 27.92
C LYS A 876 -24.10 -2.24 27.65
N GLU A 877 -24.42 -2.52 26.40
CA GLU A 877 -25.23 -3.69 26.04
C GLU A 877 -24.58 -4.99 26.51
N PHE A 878 -23.25 -5.10 26.33
CA PHE A 878 -22.49 -6.24 26.82
C PHE A 878 -22.60 -6.40 28.34
N PHE A 879 -22.43 -5.32 29.12
CA PHE A 879 -22.58 -5.38 30.58
C PHE A 879 -24.00 -5.74 31.01
N VAL A 880 -25.02 -5.17 30.38
CA VAL A 880 -26.42 -5.52 30.69
C VAL A 880 -26.68 -7.00 30.44
N ALA A 881 -26.23 -7.54 29.31
CA ALA A 881 -26.42 -8.96 28.98
C ALA A 881 -25.69 -9.92 29.95
N ASN A 882 -24.59 -9.48 30.56
CA ASN A 882 -23.74 -10.30 31.43
C ASN A 882 -23.83 -9.91 32.91
N ILE A 883 -24.78 -9.06 33.29
CA ILE A 883 -24.82 -8.45 34.63
C ILE A 883 -24.84 -9.48 35.77
N HIS A 884 -25.48 -10.62 35.53
CA HIS A 884 -25.60 -11.75 36.46
C HIS A 884 -24.25 -12.39 36.85
N VAL A 885 -23.18 -12.14 36.09
CA VAL A 885 -21.83 -12.63 36.41
C VAL A 885 -21.24 -11.91 37.63
N TRP A 886 -21.58 -10.64 37.81
CA TRP A 886 -20.99 -9.76 38.83
C TRP A 886 -21.94 -9.43 39.98
N GLN A 887 -23.19 -9.89 39.92
CA GLN A 887 -24.12 -9.94 41.06
C GLN A 887 -23.73 -11.10 41.99
#